data_AF-A0A0F9J4D2-F1
#
_entry.id   AF-A0A0F9J4D2-F1
#
_cell.length_a   1.000
_cell.length_b   1.000
_cell.length_c   1.000
_cell.angle_alpha   90.00
_cell.angle_beta   90.00
_cell.angle_gamma   90.00
#
_symmetry.space_group_name_H-M   'P 1'
#
loop_
_entity.id
_entity.type
_entity.pdbx_description
1 polymer ?
#
loop_
_entity_poly.entity_id
_entity_poly.type
_entity_poly.pdbx_seq_one_letter_code
_entity_poly.pdbx_strand_id
1 'polypeptide(L)'
;MAKRTRTSRTSKTRPSATHAAAADAPAQRGGGPGDQDGKAIVVLGAKEHNLQGIDVRIPRGKLVVITGLSGSGKSSLAFDTLYAEGQRKYVESLSAYARQFLEQLQKPDVEHIEGLPPTIAIGQRTGGANPRSTVATTTEIYDYLRLLFARVGEPHCWVCQRPISSQTVSQMVDAIFQLPEGVRFMVLAPIVRGQKGQHLDLLRHVQREGFVRVRIDGEMYDLREAPPLVKNVKHTIEVVVDRLILRPSVQVRLSDSTEVALGLSDGLVTISYERPDQPETDPPQWQDMVFSATYACPEHPEANLEELAPRMFSFNSPYGACPDCDGLGTILEFDSDLIVPDPSKTLSEGAVDAWRHGGKRMNIFYNRMIRKFCRAFGVAPLTPYNKLTPAVRRALLHGKTTGSVRFEGVIPNLERRWQRTDSEYVKRRLHAFLSEQSCRTCRGARLKAASLAVRIGDRNIDDISRMSITAARKYFDTLELGVEQARIAEQILREVRHRLAFMEDVGLGYITLDRTRSTLSGGEAQRIRLATQVGSGLVGVCYVLDEPTIGLHQRDNQRLIGTLRHLRDMDNTVLVVEHDEETILAADHVIDMGPGAGRHGGRIVAQGTPQRIAKTAASLTGQYLAGKRSITIIGSGQSAAEIFDDCLTSAGPAQRLDWFTRSQRFFAMAYDKLTLELTSPEYIDYFHRLPEHTRHRLGREHKPLYKGIDEVLSNAIFDKLDE
;
A
#
# COMPACT_ATOMS: atom_id res chain seq x y z
N MET A 1 -2.82 -51.43 -28.50
CA MET A 1 -2.68 -52.81 -29.02
C MET A 1 -1.47 -52.87 -29.94
N ALA A 2 -0.50 -53.71 -29.59
CA ALA A 2 0.81 -53.80 -30.22
C ALA A 2 0.76 -54.57 -31.55
N LYS A 3 1.59 -54.17 -32.52
CA LYS A 3 2.21 -55.09 -33.49
C LYS A 3 3.62 -54.59 -33.85
N ARG A 4 4.59 -55.44 -33.50
CA ARG A 4 6.00 -55.44 -33.87
C ARG A 4 6.15 -55.66 -35.39
N THR A 5 7.25 -55.17 -36.00
CA THR A 5 8.30 -56.04 -36.59
C THR A 5 9.52 -55.26 -37.12
N ARG A 6 10.69 -55.84 -36.84
CA ARG A 6 12.04 -55.55 -37.34
C ARG A 6 12.16 -55.77 -38.87
N THR A 7 13.11 -55.11 -39.53
CA THR A 7 14.30 -55.79 -40.12
C THR A 7 15.37 -54.82 -40.60
N SER A 8 16.61 -55.24 -40.36
CA SER A 8 17.90 -54.67 -40.73
C SER A 8 18.24 -54.86 -42.21
N ARG A 9 19.07 -53.97 -42.78
CA ARG A 9 19.96 -54.33 -43.90
C ARG A 9 21.31 -53.61 -43.82
N THR A 10 22.31 -54.35 -44.27
CA THR A 10 23.74 -54.32 -44.00
C THR A 10 24.56 -53.55 -45.05
N SER A 11 25.68 -53.00 -44.57
CA SER A 11 27.01 -52.77 -45.18
C SER A 11 27.23 -52.73 -46.69
N LYS A 12 28.01 -51.74 -47.15
CA LYS A 12 29.06 -51.89 -48.17
C LYS A 12 30.09 -50.74 -48.10
N THR A 13 31.34 -51.08 -48.38
CA THR A 13 32.59 -50.37 -48.10
C THR A 13 33.26 -49.77 -49.35
N ARG A 14 33.82 -48.54 -49.20
CA ARG A 14 35.04 -47.91 -49.82
C ARG A 14 35.10 -47.71 -51.36
N PRO A 15 35.94 -46.78 -51.94
CA PRO A 15 37.19 -46.17 -51.42
C PRO A 15 37.42 -44.65 -51.70
N SER A 16 38.64 -44.24 -51.37
CA SER A 16 39.34 -42.94 -51.27
C SER A 16 39.44 -42.00 -52.48
N ALA A 17 39.56 -40.69 -52.22
CA ALA A 17 40.55 -39.80 -52.85
C ALA A 17 40.87 -38.58 -51.97
N THR A 18 42.16 -38.30 -51.85
CA THR A 18 42.86 -37.24 -51.12
C THR A 18 42.74 -35.86 -51.77
N HIS A 19 42.68 -34.78 -50.98
CA HIS A 19 43.52 -33.58 -51.15
C HIS A 19 43.52 -32.71 -49.88
N ALA A 20 44.71 -32.27 -49.50
CA ALA A 20 45.02 -31.49 -48.31
C ALA A 20 44.68 -30.00 -48.47
N ALA A 21 44.24 -29.35 -47.39
CA ALA A 21 44.38 -27.90 -47.20
C ALA A 21 44.40 -27.55 -45.70
N ALA A 22 45.39 -26.74 -45.34
CA ALA A 22 45.79 -26.15 -44.08
C ALA A 22 44.76 -26.07 -42.93
N ALA A 23 45.18 -26.56 -41.75
CA ALA A 23 44.56 -26.27 -40.47
C ALA A 23 45.11 -24.94 -39.93
N ASP A 24 44.30 -23.89 -39.97
CA ASP A 24 44.44 -22.71 -39.11
C ASP A 24 43.51 -22.86 -37.91
N ALA A 25 44.10 -22.82 -36.71
CA ALA A 25 43.43 -23.03 -35.43
C ALA A 25 42.50 -21.84 -35.07
N PRO A 26 41.27 -22.06 -34.59
CA PRO A 26 40.48 -20.98 -34.01
C PRO A 26 40.97 -20.64 -32.60
N ALA A 27 41.06 -19.34 -32.36
CA ALA A 27 41.60 -18.68 -31.19
C ALA A 27 41.05 -19.19 -29.84
N GLN A 28 41.96 -19.20 -28.86
CA GLN A 28 41.82 -19.69 -27.50
C GLN A 28 40.62 -19.08 -26.75
N ARG A 29 39.71 -19.95 -26.28
CA ARG A 29 38.73 -19.65 -25.24
C ARG A 29 39.45 -19.56 -23.89
N GLY A 30 39.56 -18.35 -23.33
CA GLY A 30 40.13 -18.12 -22.00
C GLY A 30 39.19 -18.55 -20.88
N GLY A 31 39.22 -19.84 -20.52
CA GLY A 31 38.73 -20.35 -19.24
C GLY A 31 39.81 -20.18 -18.17
N GLY A 32 39.63 -19.24 -17.25
CA GLY A 32 40.50 -19.10 -16.09
C GLY A 32 40.24 -20.22 -15.06
N PRO A 33 41.25 -20.62 -14.25
CA PRO A 33 41.12 -21.69 -13.28
C PRO A 33 40.36 -21.19 -12.04
N GLY A 34 39.12 -21.64 -11.88
CA GLY A 34 38.27 -21.40 -10.71
C GLY A 34 36.86 -22.01 -10.78
N ASP A 35 36.52 -22.76 -11.83
CA ASP A 35 35.17 -23.28 -12.11
C ASP A 35 35.02 -24.77 -11.70
N GLN A 36 35.33 -25.09 -10.44
CA GLN A 36 35.14 -26.43 -9.88
C GLN A 36 34.35 -26.39 -8.57
N ASP A 37 33.09 -25.93 -8.65
CA ASP A 37 31.95 -26.34 -7.82
C ASP A 37 30.81 -25.30 -7.94
N GLY A 38 29.76 -25.59 -8.72
CA GLY A 38 28.55 -24.74 -8.69
C GLY A 38 27.57 -24.94 -9.85
N LYS A 39 26.29 -25.20 -9.52
CA LYS A 39 25.17 -25.13 -10.47
C LYS A 39 25.10 -23.70 -11.03
N ALA A 40 24.99 -23.53 -12.35
CA ALA A 40 24.86 -22.21 -13.00
C ALA A 40 23.56 -22.14 -13.82
N ILE A 41 23.04 -20.93 -14.01
CA ILE A 41 21.99 -20.65 -14.99
C ILE A 41 22.71 -20.34 -16.31
N VAL A 42 22.41 -21.11 -17.36
CA VAL A 42 23.03 -20.95 -18.68
C VAL A 42 21.96 -20.44 -19.63
N VAL A 43 22.20 -19.29 -20.24
CA VAL A 43 21.35 -18.68 -21.26
C VAL A 43 22.13 -18.68 -22.56
N LEU A 44 21.54 -19.23 -23.62
CA LEU A 44 22.14 -19.31 -24.95
C LEU A 44 21.27 -18.58 -25.96
N GLY A 45 21.89 -17.74 -26.78
CA GLY A 45 21.28 -17.07 -27.92
C GLY A 45 20.11 -16.15 -27.56
N ALA A 46 20.18 -15.40 -26.46
CA ALA A 46 19.12 -14.46 -26.08
C ALA A 46 19.06 -13.27 -27.06
N LYS A 47 17.88 -13.02 -27.64
CA LYS A 47 17.61 -12.04 -28.72
C LYS A 47 16.46 -11.08 -28.39
N GLU A 48 15.90 -11.17 -27.18
CA GLU A 48 14.82 -10.30 -26.75
C GLU A 48 15.18 -8.81 -26.92
N HIS A 49 14.28 -8.04 -27.54
CA HIS A 49 14.47 -6.61 -27.86
C HIS A 49 15.75 -6.29 -28.66
N ASN A 50 16.77 -5.73 -28.00
CA ASN A 50 18.03 -5.30 -28.64
C ASN A 50 19.20 -6.24 -28.33
N LEU A 51 18.96 -7.38 -27.67
CA LEU A 51 20.00 -8.38 -27.40
C LEU A 51 20.50 -9.02 -28.69
N GLN A 52 21.82 -9.14 -28.84
CA GLN A 52 22.45 -9.60 -30.08
C GLN A 52 22.79 -11.10 -30.07
N GLY A 53 21.86 -11.95 -29.65
CA GLY A 53 22.09 -13.40 -29.54
C GLY A 53 23.15 -13.73 -28.48
N ILE A 54 22.99 -13.16 -27.28
CA ILE A 54 24.02 -13.26 -26.24
C ILE A 54 23.97 -14.61 -25.52
N ASP A 55 25.16 -15.12 -25.20
CA ASP A 55 25.36 -16.28 -24.32
C ASP A 55 25.87 -15.80 -22.96
N VAL A 56 25.20 -16.17 -21.88
CA VAL A 56 25.58 -15.77 -20.52
C VAL A 56 25.47 -16.93 -19.53
N ARG A 57 26.44 -17.01 -18.62
CA ARG A 57 26.47 -17.99 -17.52
C ARG A 57 26.38 -17.27 -16.19
N ILE A 58 25.32 -17.47 -15.44
CA ILE A 58 25.04 -16.79 -14.16
C ILE A 58 25.25 -17.80 -13.02
N PRO A 59 26.15 -17.55 -12.06
CA PRO A 59 26.37 -18.48 -10.95
C PRO A 59 25.14 -18.52 -10.02
N ARG A 60 24.70 -19.72 -9.61
CA ARG A 60 23.59 -19.85 -8.64
C ARG A 60 24.09 -19.67 -7.21
N GLY A 61 23.15 -19.28 -6.32
CA GLY A 61 23.46 -19.06 -4.90
C GLY A 61 24.35 -17.85 -4.66
N LYS A 62 24.39 -16.92 -5.62
CA LYS A 62 25.25 -15.73 -5.63
C LYS A 62 24.42 -14.47 -5.81
N LEU A 63 24.96 -13.36 -5.31
CA LEU A 63 24.49 -12.00 -5.60
C LEU A 63 25.14 -11.55 -6.90
N VAL A 64 24.35 -11.47 -7.95
CA VAL A 64 24.78 -11.13 -9.31
C VAL A 64 24.22 -9.77 -9.70
N VAL A 65 25.10 -8.86 -10.10
CA VAL A 65 24.70 -7.51 -10.55
C VAL A 65 24.83 -7.39 -12.06
N ILE A 66 23.77 -6.98 -12.74
CA ILE A 66 23.77 -6.58 -14.15
C ILE A 66 23.88 -5.06 -14.21
N THR A 67 24.92 -4.56 -14.87
CA THR A 67 25.22 -3.13 -14.96
C THR A 67 25.49 -2.71 -16.40
N GLY A 68 25.71 -1.41 -16.64
CA GLY A 68 25.96 -0.82 -17.96
C GLY A 68 24.98 0.29 -18.34
N LEU A 69 25.18 0.91 -19.51
CA LEU A 69 24.44 2.11 -19.91
C LEU A 69 22.91 1.93 -19.94
N SER A 70 22.16 3.02 -19.73
CA SER A 70 20.71 3.00 -19.93
C SER A 70 20.38 2.58 -21.38
N GLY A 71 19.47 1.62 -21.55
CA GLY A 71 19.15 1.03 -22.85
C GLY A 71 20.19 0.04 -23.40
N SER A 72 21.19 -0.41 -22.62
CA SER A 72 22.16 -1.42 -23.07
C SER A 72 21.62 -2.85 -23.15
N GLY A 73 20.38 -3.10 -22.70
CA GLY A 73 19.73 -4.41 -22.72
C GLY A 73 19.64 -5.11 -21.35
N LYS A 74 19.97 -4.42 -20.24
CA LYS A 74 19.95 -5.00 -18.88
C LYS A 74 18.58 -5.58 -18.50
N SER A 75 17.53 -4.77 -18.64
CA SER A 75 16.16 -5.18 -18.31
C SER A 75 15.64 -6.23 -19.29
N SER A 76 16.06 -6.18 -20.56
CA SER A 76 15.73 -7.20 -21.56
C SER A 76 16.28 -8.58 -21.19
N LEU A 77 17.50 -8.65 -20.66
CA LEU A 77 18.07 -9.89 -20.15
C LEU A 77 17.42 -10.32 -18.82
N ALA A 78 17.31 -9.41 -17.85
CA ALA A 78 16.87 -9.73 -16.50
C ALA A 78 15.36 -10.01 -16.40
N PHE A 79 14.53 -9.12 -16.94
CA PHE A 79 13.08 -9.17 -16.80
C PHE A 79 12.40 -9.86 -17.98
N ASP A 80 12.70 -9.40 -19.20
CA ASP A 80 11.97 -9.84 -20.39
C ASP A 80 12.42 -11.25 -20.85
N THR A 81 13.63 -11.68 -20.48
CA THR A 81 14.14 -13.03 -20.76
C THR A 81 14.09 -13.94 -19.52
N LEU A 82 14.91 -13.67 -18.50
CA LEU A 82 15.10 -14.59 -17.36
C LEU A 82 13.85 -14.70 -16.47
N TYR A 83 13.30 -13.58 -16.00
CA TYR A 83 12.08 -13.60 -15.18
C TYR A 83 10.87 -14.12 -15.96
N ALA A 84 10.69 -13.68 -17.21
CA ALA A 84 9.60 -14.14 -18.05
C ALA A 84 9.64 -15.67 -18.26
N GLU A 85 10.80 -16.25 -18.59
CA GLU A 85 10.93 -17.71 -18.74
C GLU A 85 10.75 -18.45 -17.42
N GLY A 86 11.32 -17.95 -16.32
CA GLY A 86 11.22 -18.62 -15.02
C GLY A 86 9.79 -18.61 -14.46
N GLN A 87 9.07 -17.50 -14.62
CA GLN A 87 7.65 -17.43 -14.26
C GLN A 87 6.81 -18.33 -15.16
N ARG A 88 7.04 -18.32 -16.48
CA ARG A 88 6.31 -19.17 -17.44
C ARG A 88 6.46 -20.65 -17.09
N LYS A 89 7.70 -21.13 -16.91
CA LYS A 89 7.99 -22.53 -16.55
C LYS A 89 7.35 -22.93 -15.21
N TYR A 90 7.34 -22.03 -14.23
CA TYR A 90 6.69 -22.29 -12.95
C TYR A 90 5.16 -22.39 -13.07
N VAL A 91 4.50 -21.42 -13.71
CA VAL A 91 3.04 -21.42 -13.88
C VAL A 91 2.58 -22.59 -14.77
N GLU A 92 3.39 -22.99 -15.75
CA GLU A 92 3.16 -24.16 -16.59
C GLU A 92 3.13 -25.49 -15.81
N SER A 93 3.73 -25.51 -14.62
CA SER A 93 3.71 -26.67 -13.72
C SER A 93 2.50 -26.71 -12.77
N LEU A 94 1.77 -25.60 -12.60
CA LEU A 94 0.69 -25.50 -11.60
C LEU A 94 -0.55 -26.33 -11.96
N SER A 95 -0.99 -26.30 -13.22
CA SER A 95 -2.12 -27.12 -13.68
C SER A 95 -2.13 -27.28 -15.20
N ALA A 96 -2.77 -28.36 -15.67
CA ALA A 96 -3.00 -28.59 -17.10
C ALA A 96 -3.82 -27.44 -17.74
N TYR A 97 -4.75 -26.85 -16.98
CA TYR A 97 -5.54 -25.70 -17.42
C TYR A 97 -4.69 -24.43 -17.57
N ALA A 98 -3.85 -24.10 -16.58
CA ALA A 98 -2.96 -22.94 -16.65
C ALA A 98 -2.02 -23.00 -17.86
N ARG A 99 -1.55 -24.20 -18.23
CA ARG A 99 -0.72 -24.40 -19.43
C ARG A 99 -1.42 -23.92 -20.72
N GLN A 100 -2.73 -24.16 -20.87
CA GLN A 100 -3.49 -23.70 -22.05
C GLN A 100 -3.55 -22.17 -22.17
N PHE A 101 -3.60 -21.44 -21.05
CA PHE A 101 -3.58 -19.97 -21.05
C PHE A 101 -2.19 -19.41 -21.34
N LEU A 102 -1.14 -20.08 -20.85
CA LEU A 102 0.24 -19.65 -21.08
C LEU A 102 0.71 -19.85 -22.52
N GLU A 103 0.16 -20.83 -23.24
CA GLU A 103 0.46 -21.02 -24.67
C GLU A 103 0.07 -19.82 -25.53
N GLN A 104 -0.84 -18.96 -25.04
CA GLN A 104 -1.23 -17.72 -25.70
C GLN A 104 -0.27 -16.55 -25.40
N LEU A 105 0.58 -16.67 -24.38
CA LEU A 105 1.59 -15.65 -24.06
C LEU A 105 2.82 -15.82 -24.96
N GLN A 106 3.31 -14.70 -25.48
CA GLN A 106 4.52 -14.68 -26.30
C GLN A 106 5.72 -15.19 -25.46
N LYS A 107 6.39 -16.22 -25.97
CA LYS A 107 7.62 -16.73 -25.36
C LYS A 107 8.77 -15.75 -25.63
N PRO A 108 9.65 -15.50 -24.65
CA PRO A 108 10.88 -14.75 -24.89
C PRO A 108 11.72 -15.34 -26.01
N ASP A 109 12.36 -14.49 -26.80
CA ASP A 109 13.25 -14.87 -27.90
C ASP A 109 14.61 -15.30 -27.35
N VAL A 110 14.72 -16.59 -27.06
CA VAL A 110 15.93 -17.24 -26.54
C VAL A 110 16.02 -18.66 -27.07
N GLU A 111 17.22 -19.10 -27.45
CA GLU A 111 17.42 -20.44 -28.00
C GLU A 111 17.35 -21.51 -26.92
N HIS A 112 18.02 -21.28 -25.78
CA HIS A 112 18.01 -22.23 -24.68
C HIS A 112 18.29 -21.57 -23.32
N ILE A 113 17.56 -22.00 -22.29
CA ILE A 113 17.88 -21.66 -20.89
C ILE A 113 17.87 -22.91 -20.02
N GLU A 114 19.01 -23.20 -19.41
CA GLU A 114 19.24 -24.32 -18.49
C GLU A 114 19.47 -23.84 -17.06
N GLY A 115 19.02 -24.62 -16.07
CA GLY A 115 19.36 -24.38 -14.66
C GLY A 115 18.61 -23.23 -13.98
N LEU A 116 17.65 -22.60 -14.67
CA LEU A 116 16.83 -21.50 -14.16
C LEU A 116 15.82 -22.00 -13.09
N PRO A 117 15.94 -21.57 -11.82
CA PRO A 117 14.94 -21.88 -10.79
C PRO A 117 13.65 -21.03 -10.99
N PRO A 118 12.58 -21.28 -10.21
CA PRO A 118 11.45 -20.36 -10.16
C PRO A 118 11.92 -18.92 -9.89
N THR A 119 11.42 -17.97 -10.68
CA THR A 119 11.87 -16.57 -10.64
C THR A 119 10.81 -15.65 -10.06
N ILE A 120 11.20 -14.73 -9.18
CA ILE A 120 10.34 -13.69 -8.63
C ILE A 120 10.93 -12.32 -8.96
N ALA A 121 10.19 -11.50 -9.71
CA ALA A 121 10.57 -10.12 -9.98
C ALA A 121 10.12 -9.18 -8.85
N ILE A 122 11.03 -8.30 -8.43
CA ILE A 122 10.80 -7.18 -7.50
C ILE A 122 11.14 -5.88 -8.25
N GLY A 123 10.24 -5.48 -9.16
CA GLY A 123 10.35 -4.24 -9.93
C GLY A 123 9.56 -3.08 -9.33
N GLN A 124 9.72 -1.89 -9.94
CA GLN A 124 9.11 -0.64 -9.49
C GLN A 124 7.64 -0.46 -9.87
N ARG A 125 7.05 -1.41 -10.61
CA ARG A 125 5.64 -1.30 -11.03
C ARG A 125 4.73 -1.42 -9.82
N THR A 126 4.21 -0.28 -9.36
CA THR A 126 3.09 -0.21 -8.43
C THR A 126 1.89 -0.86 -9.11
N GLY A 127 1.47 -2.05 -8.62
CA GLY A 127 0.18 -2.64 -8.98
C GLY A 127 -0.96 -1.63 -8.78
N GLY A 128 -2.09 -1.84 -9.44
CA GLY A 128 -3.22 -0.90 -9.47
C GLY A 128 -3.62 -0.35 -8.09
N ALA A 129 -4.03 0.92 -8.07
CA ALA A 129 -4.37 1.66 -6.87
C ALA A 129 -5.69 1.15 -6.25
N ASN A 130 -5.62 0.09 -5.43
CA ASN A 130 -6.73 -0.29 -4.56
C ASN A 130 -6.72 0.60 -3.31
N PRO A 131 -7.73 1.48 -3.10
CA PRO A 131 -7.76 2.40 -1.95
C PRO A 131 -7.84 1.68 -0.59
N ARG A 132 -8.28 0.42 -0.58
CA ARG A 132 -8.33 -0.40 0.64
C ARG A 132 -6.97 -1.02 1.00
N SER A 133 -6.00 -1.01 0.10
CA SER A 133 -4.67 -1.58 0.38
C SER A 133 -3.81 -0.58 1.16
N THR A 134 -3.38 -0.99 2.35
CA THR A 134 -2.41 -0.28 3.20
C THR A 134 -1.07 -1.02 3.23
N VAL A 135 -0.04 -0.37 3.79
CA VAL A 135 1.26 -0.99 4.08
C VAL A 135 1.07 -2.28 4.88
N ALA A 136 0.32 -2.24 5.99
CA ALA A 136 0.11 -3.40 6.85
C ALA A 136 -0.65 -4.55 6.18
N THR A 137 -1.58 -4.26 5.26
CA THR A 137 -2.23 -5.33 4.48
C THR A 137 -1.31 -5.93 3.43
N THR A 138 -0.41 -5.13 2.87
CA THR A 138 0.54 -5.60 1.84
C THR A 138 1.63 -6.49 2.44
N THR A 139 2.03 -6.20 3.68
CA THR A 139 3.01 -6.97 4.44
C THR A 139 2.41 -8.10 5.26
N GLU A 140 1.08 -8.28 5.21
CA GLU A 140 0.29 -9.20 6.04
C GLU A 140 0.39 -8.94 7.55
N ILE A 141 1.11 -7.91 7.99
CA ILE A 141 1.20 -7.52 9.41
C ILE A 141 -0.21 -7.31 9.97
N TYR A 142 -1.08 -6.64 9.21
CA TYR A 142 -2.46 -6.42 9.63
C TYR A 142 -3.20 -7.73 9.88
N ASP A 143 -2.96 -8.77 9.09
CA ASP A 143 -3.64 -10.05 9.24
C ASP A 143 -3.26 -10.74 10.56
N TYR A 144 -1.98 -10.67 10.94
CA TYR A 144 -1.51 -11.11 12.25
C TYR A 144 -2.04 -10.23 13.38
N LEU A 145 -2.15 -8.91 13.19
CA LEU A 145 -2.79 -8.04 14.17
C LEU A 145 -4.24 -8.45 14.41
N ARG A 146 -5.03 -8.71 13.36
CA ARG A 146 -6.42 -9.18 13.52
C ARG A 146 -6.49 -10.49 14.31
N LEU A 147 -5.55 -11.40 14.06
CA LEU A 147 -5.48 -12.67 14.78
C LEU A 147 -5.10 -12.45 16.24
N LEU A 148 -4.13 -11.58 16.51
CA LEU A 148 -3.70 -11.21 17.86
C LEU A 148 -4.87 -10.60 18.65
N PHE A 149 -5.54 -9.58 18.11
CA PHE A 149 -6.68 -8.93 18.76
C PHE A 149 -7.87 -9.87 18.99
N ALA A 150 -8.09 -10.85 18.11
CA ALA A 150 -9.14 -11.84 18.32
C ALA A 150 -8.79 -12.85 19.43
N ARG A 151 -7.51 -13.12 19.68
CA ARG A 151 -7.08 -14.15 20.63
C ARG A 151 -6.78 -13.64 22.02
N VAL A 152 -6.19 -12.44 22.14
CA VAL A 152 -5.76 -11.87 23.42
C VAL A 152 -6.31 -10.47 23.66
N GLY A 153 -7.11 -9.93 22.74
CA GLY A 153 -7.72 -8.62 22.91
C GLY A 153 -8.83 -8.63 23.96
N GLU A 154 -8.85 -7.58 24.78
CA GLU A 154 -9.83 -7.34 25.82
C GLU A 154 -10.91 -6.39 25.29
N PRO A 155 -12.15 -6.87 25.09
CA PRO A 155 -13.22 -6.03 24.60
C PRO A 155 -13.73 -5.10 25.70
N HIS A 156 -14.05 -3.88 25.31
CA HIS A 156 -14.65 -2.87 26.17
C HIS A 156 -15.99 -2.40 25.60
N CYS A 157 -16.86 -1.87 26.44
CA CYS A 157 -18.06 -1.19 25.98
C CYS A 157 -17.67 0.09 25.23
N TRP A 158 -18.11 0.25 23.97
CA TRP A 158 -17.82 1.46 23.19
C TRP A 158 -18.57 2.72 23.65
N VAL A 159 -19.49 2.59 24.61
CA VAL A 159 -20.21 3.72 25.21
C VAL A 159 -19.59 4.15 26.55
N CYS A 160 -19.49 3.23 27.53
CA CYS A 160 -18.96 3.55 28.87
C CYS A 160 -17.52 3.12 29.13
N GLN A 161 -16.84 2.48 28.17
CA GLN A 161 -15.43 2.06 28.24
C GLN A 161 -15.11 1.02 29.33
N ARG A 162 -16.12 0.42 29.97
CA ARG A 162 -15.89 -0.68 30.92
C ARG A 162 -15.50 -1.97 30.17
N PRO A 163 -14.60 -2.80 30.72
CA PRO A 163 -14.32 -4.13 30.17
C PRO A 163 -15.61 -4.96 30.09
N ILE A 164 -15.80 -5.67 28.98
CA ILE A 164 -16.86 -6.66 28.82
C ILE A 164 -16.20 -8.03 28.72
N SER A 165 -16.79 -9.04 29.35
CA SER A 165 -16.28 -10.41 29.31
C SER A 165 -17.43 -11.35 29.01
N SER A 166 -17.10 -12.44 28.31
CA SER A 166 -17.98 -13.59 28.18
C SER A 166 -17.51 -14.68 29.14
N GLN A 167 -18.43 -15.33 29.84
CA GLN A 167 -18.14 -16.44 30.72
C GLN A 167 -19.03 -17.63 30.37
N THR A 168 -18.53 -18.85 30.54
CA THR A 168 -19.37 -20.05 30.47
C THR A 168 -20.18 -20.19 31.75
N VAL A 169 -21.30 -20.91 31.71
CA VAL A 169 -22.11 -21.20 32.91
C VAL A 169 -21.24 -21.80 34.02
N SER A 170 -20.33 -22.72 33.69
CA SER A 170 -19.38 -23.29 34.66
C SER A 170 -18.51 -22.20 35.32
N GLN A 171 -17.95 -21.27 34.55
CA GLN A 171 -17.13 -20.18 35.10
C GLN A 171 -17.95 -19.22 35.98
N MET A 172 -19.20 -18.95 35.61
CA MET A 172 -20.12 -18.15 36.44
C MET A 172 -20.39 -18.86 37.77
N VAL A 173 -20.72 -20.15 37.71
CA VAL A 173 -20.94 -20.99 38.89
C VAL A 173 -19.69 -21.00 39.78
N ASP A 174 -18.51 -21.25 39.22
CA ASP A 174 -17.23 -21.26 39.95
C ASP A 174 -16.96 -19.91 40.63
N ALA A 175 -17.27 -18.78 39.96
CA ALA A 175 -17.15 -17.45 40.54
C ALA A 175 -18.12 -17.22 41.72
N ILE A 176 -19.36 -17.72 41.62
CA ILE A 176 -20.34 -17.65 42.72
C ILE A 176 -19.88 -18.50 43.91
N PHE A 177 -19.25 -19.65 43.66
CA PHE A 177 -18.67 -20.51 44.70
C PHE A 177 -17.43 -19.92 45.40
N GLN A 178 -16.88 -18.79 44.93
CA GLN A 178 -15.87 -18.03 45.67
C GLN A 178 -16.44 -17.21 46.82
N LEU A 179 -17.77 -17.04 46.89
CA LEU A 179 -18.45 -16.38 48.01
C LEU A 179 -18.45 -17.28 49.27
N PRO A 180 -18.55 -16.72 50.48
CA PRO A 180 -18.61 -17.51 51.71
C PRO A 180 -19.81 -18.47 51.75
N GLU A 181 -19.60 -19.67 52.29
CA GLU A 181 -20.68 -20.65 52.47
C GLU A 181 -21.78 -20.10 53.39
N GLY A 182 -23.04 -20.39 53.06
CA GLY A 182 -24.20 -19.94 53.84
C GLY A 182 -24.82 -18.61 53.38
N VAL A 183 -24.17 -17.87 52.48
CA VAL A 183 -24.72 -16.64 51.89
C VAL A 183 -26.00 -16.93 51.10
N ARG A 184 -27.04 -16.10 51.32
CA ARG A 184 -28.27 -16.11 50.54
C ARG A 184 -28.08 -15.31 49.26
N PHE A 185 -28.54 -15.86 48.14
CA PHE A 185 -28.49 -15.17 46.86
C PHE A 185 -29.68 -15.48 45.97
N MET A 186 -29.93 -14.60 45.01
CA MET A 186 -30.99 -14.69 44.02
C MET A 186 -30.40 -14.68 42.62
N VAL A 187 -30.87 -15.57 41.76
CA VAL A 187 -30.55 -15.60 40.34
C VAL A 187 -31.61 -14.77 39.62
N LEU A 188 -31.19 -13.67 38.98
CA LEU A 188 -32.08 -12.72 38.32
C LEU A 188 -31.78 -12.67 36.81
N ALA A 189 -32.83 -12.63 36.00
CA ALA A 189 -32.74 -12.47 34.55
C ALA A 189 -33.13 -11.03 34.16
N PRO A 190 -32.17 -10.15 33.78
CA PRO A 190 -32.45 -8.76 33.42
C PRO A 190 -33.10 -8.61 32.04
N ILE A 191 -34.42 -8.84 31.97
CA ILE A 191 -35.21 -8.80 30.73
C ILE A 191 -35.40 -7.40 30.14
N VAL A 192 -35.34 -6.34 30.95
CA VAL A 192 -35.40 -4.94 30.49
C VAL A 192 -34.39 -4.11 31.25
N ARG A 193 -33.63 -3.27 30.55
CA ARG A 193 -32.59 -2.42 31.14
C ARG A 193 -32.70 -0.99 30.64
N GLY A 194 -33.17 -0.09 31.52
CA GLY A 194 -33.24 1.35 31.23
C GLY A 194 -34.04 1.73 29.98
N GLN A 195 -35.05 0.94 29.60
CA GLN A 195 -35.88 1.18 28.41
C GLN A 195 -37.19 1.87 28.77
N LYS A 196 -37.60 2.85 27.95
CA LYS A 196 -38.90 3.52 28.11
C LYS A 196 -40.04 2.62 27.63
N GLY A 197 -41.08 2.47 28.44
CA GLY A 197 -42.24 1.70 28.06
C GLY A 197 -43.02 1.18 29.24
N GLN A 198 -44.24 0.70 28.98
CA GLN A 198 -45.07 0.07 30.01
C GLN A 198 -44.77 -1.41 30.19
N HIS A 199 -44.11 -2.05 29.20
CA HIS A 199 -43.65 -3.44 29.21
C HIS A 199 -44.71 -4.50 29.63
N LEU A 200 -46.01 -4.18 29.50
CA LEU A 200 -47.14 -5.01 29.93
C LEU A 200 -47.16 -6.40 29.25
N ASP A 201 -46.88 -6.45 27.95
CA ASP A 201 -46.88 -7.70 27.20
C ASP A 201 -45.73 -8.63 27.64
N LEU A 202 -44.58 -8.05 27.97
CA LEU A 202 -43.42 -8.77 28.50
C LEU A 202 -43.70 -9.33 29.90
N LEU A 203 -44.24 -8.51 30.80
CA LEU A 203 -44.62 -8.97 32.16
C LEU A 203 -45.68 -10.08 32.11
N ARG A 204 -46.67 -9.98 31.21
CA ARG A 204 -47.67 -11.05 30.99
C ARG A 204 -47.05 -12.31 30.40
N HIS A 205 -46.07 -12.19 29.51
CA HIS A 205 -45.38 -13.33 28.93
C HIS A 205 -44.62 -14.11 30.00
N VAL A 206 -43.79 -13.42 30.78
CA VAL A 206 -43.06 -13.99 31.93
C VAL A 206 -44.02 -14.62 32.95
N GLN A 207 -45.18 -14.01 33.19
CA GLN A 207 -46.19 -14.59 34.07
C GLN A 207 -46.78 -15.91 33.54
N ARG A 208 -46.98 -16.03 32.21
CA ARG A 208 -47.46 -17.27 31.59
C ARG A 208 -46.42 -18.38 31.62
N GLU A 209 -45.13 -18.03 31.60
CA GLU A 209 -44.03 -18.98 31.77
C GLU A 209 -43.89 -19.49 33.22
N GLY A 210 -44.64 -18.90 34.16
CA GLY A 210 -44.76 -19.40 35.53
C GLY A 210 -43.92 -18.67 36.56
N PHE A 211 -43.22 -17.59 36.19
CA PHE A 211 -42.47 -16.78 37.14
C PHE A 211 -43.41 -15.97 38.04
N VAL A 212 -43.04 -15.86 39.32
CA VAL A 212 -43.89 -15.26 40.37
C VAL A 212 -43.35 -13.93 40.87
N ARG A 213 -42.03 -13.70 40.80
CA ARG A 213 -41.39 -12.51 41.39
C ARG A 213 -40.56 -11.76 40.35
N VAL A 214 -40.55 -10.44 40.51
CA VAL A 214 -39.80 -9.53 39.63
C VAL A 214 -39.21 -8.39 40.46
N ARG A 215 -38.01 -7.95 40.09
CA ARG A 215 -37.39 -6.73 40.59
C ARG A 215 -37.60 -5.64 39.55
N ILE A 216 -38.29 -4.57 39.91
CA ILE A 216 -38.58 -3.42 39.04
C ILE A 216 -37.96 -2.19 39.66
N ASP A 217 -37.07 -1.52 38.94
CA ASP A 217 -36.38 -0.30 39.38
C ASP A 217 -35.72 -0.43 40.77
N GLY A 218 -35.24 -1.63 41.10
CA GLY A 218 -34.57 -1.97 42.36
C GLY A 218 -35.49 -2.50 43.46
N GLU A 219 -36.81 -2.43 43.29
CA GLU A 219 -37.79 -2.91 44.28
C GLU A 219 -38.40 -4.26 43.89
N MET A 220 -38.64 -5.12 44.87
CA MET A 220 -39.14 -6.48 44.67
C MET A 220 -40.66 -6.51 44.71
N TYR A 221 -41.28 -7.10 43.69
CA TYR A 221 -42.72 -7.24 43.57
C TYR A 221 -43.12 -8.69 43.31
N ASP A 222 -44.30 -9.08 43.81
CA ASP A 222 -45.02 -10.20 43.21
C ASP A 222 -45.52 -9.77 41.83
N LEU A 223 -45.33 -10.61 40.82
CA LEU A 223 -45.64 -10.28 39.43
C LEU A 223 -47.13 -9.97 39.22
N ARG A 224 -48.02 -10.49 40.09
CA ARG A 224 -49.46 -10.18 40.08
C ARG A 224 -49.79 -8.80 40.66
N GLU A 225 -48.94 -8.31 41.56
CA GLU A 225 -49.12 -7.06 42.30
C GLU A 225 -48.17 -5.95 41.82
N ALA A 226 -47.42 -6.20 40.74
CA ALA A 226 -46.47 -5.26 40.18
C ALA A 226 -47.19 -3.96 39.72
N PRO A 227 -46.65 -2.78 40.07
CA PRO A 227 -47.28 -1.51 39.74
C PRO A 227 -47.28 -1.25 38.23
N PRO A 228 -48.27 -0.50 37.71
CA PRO A 228 -48.28 -0.12 36.30
C PRO A 228 -47.12 0.82 35.95
N LEU A 229 -46.30 0.42 35.00
CA LEU A 229 -45.12 1.20 34.56
C LEU A 229 -45.51 2.38 33.66
N VAL A 230 -44.74 3.48 33.77
CA VAL A 230 -45.01 4.74 33.09
C VAL A 230 -44.33 4.76 31.72
N LYS A 231 -45.11 4.94 30.65
CA LYS A 231 -44.62 4.84 29.25
C LYS A 231 -43.41 5.71 28.91
N ASN A 232 -43.28 6.90 29.51
CA ASN A 232 -42.23 7.87 29.17
C ASN A 232 -40.99 7.81 30.08
N VAL A 233 -41.01 6.94 31.10
CA VAL A 233 -39.93 6.75 32.06
C VAL A 233 -39.14 5.50 31.70
N LYS A 234 -37.83 5.52 31.92
CA LYS A 234 -36.97 4.36 31.71
C LYS A 234 -37.14 3.41 32.90
N HIS A 235 -37.40 2.15 32.61
CA HIS A 235 -37.56 1.11 33.63
C HIS A 235 -36.50 0.01 33.45
N THR A 236 -36.10 -0.61 34.55
CA THR A 236 -35.29 -1.83 34.61
C THR A 236 -36.11 -2.94 35.26
N ILE A 237 -36.22 -4.09 34.59
CA ILE A 237 -37.06 -5.22 35.01
C ILE A 237 -36.20 -6.47 35.00
N GLU A 238 -36.13 -7.15 36.14
CA GLU A 238 -35.33 -8.36 36.33
C GLU A 238 -36.20 -9.45 36.95
N VAL A 239 -36.33 -10.59 36.27
CA VAL A 239 -37.15 -11.71 36.73
C VAL A 239 -36.37 -12.52 37.74
N VAL A 240 -36.98 -12.88 38.87
CA VAL A 240 -36.36 -13.76 39.86
C VAL A 240 -36.53 -15.21 39.39
N VAL A 241 -35.43 -15.83 38.96
CA VAL A 241 -35.42 -17.21 38.45
C VAL A 241 -35.33 -18.21 39.61
N ASP A 242 -34.39 -18.02 40.54
CA ASP A 242 -34.25 -18.87 41.71
C ASP A 242 -33.72 -18.10 42.93
N ARG A 243 -33.92 -18.66 44.13
CA ARG A 243 -33.43 -18.16 45.41
C ARG A 243 -32.77 -19.29 46.17
N LEU A 244 -31.47 -19.14 46.43
CA LEU A 244 -30.61 -20.22 46.91
C LEU A 244 -29.79 -19.77 48.12
N ILE A 245 -29.30 -20.76 48.87
CA ILE A 245 -28.32 -20.59 49.94
C ILE A 245 -27.07 -21.32 49.47
N LEU A 246 -25.92 -20.64 49.47
CA LEU A 246 -24.69 -21.20 48.96
C LEU A 246 -24.24 -22.39 49.83
N ARG A 247 -24.23 -23.58 49.22
CA ARG A 247 -23.81 -24.87 49.78
C ARG A 247 -23.23 -25.73 48.65
N PRO A 248 -22.32 -26.68 48.93
CA PRO A 248 -21.80 -27.58 47.89
C PRO A 248 -22.89 -28.34 47.12
N SER A 249 -24.02 -28.66 47.77
CA SER A 249 -25.12 -29.41 47.17
C SER A 249 -25.96 -28.64 46.14
N VAL A 250 -25.86 -27.30 46.07
CA VAL A 250 -26.70 -26.50 45.16
C VAL A 250 -26.08 -26.26 43.79
N GLN A 251 -24.90 -26.82 43.51
CA GLN A 251 -24.15 -26.57 42.27
C GLN A 251 -24.95 -26.88 40.99
N VAL A 252 -25.60 -28.05 40.93
CA VAL A 252 -26.40 -28.47 39.75
C VAL A 252 -27.58 -27.52 39.56
N ARG A 253 -28.32 -27.24 40.64
CA ARG A 253 -29.49 -26.35 40.59
C ARG A 253 -29.11 -24.90 40.22
N LEU A 254 -27.95 -24.44 40.66
CA LEU A 254 -27.41 -23.13 40.29
C LEU A 254 -27.07 -23.07 38.80
N SER A 255 -26.47 -24.13 38.24
CA SER A 255 -26.20 -24.25 36.81
C SER A 255 -27.50 -24.15 36.00
N ASP A 256 -28.51 -24.97 36.35
CA ASP A 256 -29.81 -24.99 35.68
C ASP A 256 -30.51 -23.61 35.75
N SER A 257 -30.49 -22.98 36.93
CA SER A 257 -31.09 -21.65 37.13
C SER A 257 -30.36 -20.57 36.33
N THR A 258 -29.04 -20.69 36.21
CA THR A 258 -28.22 -19.75 35.42
C THR A 258 -28.50 -19.92 33.93
N GLU A 259 -28.64 -21.15 33.42
CA GLU A 259 -29.05 -21.40 32.03
C GLU A 259 -30.43 -20.82 31.70
N VAL A 260 -31.41 -21.01 32.59
CA VAL A 260 -32.75 -20.41 32.45
C VAL A 260 -32.66 -18.88 32.44
N ALA A 261 -31.89 -18.27 33.34
CA ALA A 261 -31.74 -16.83 33.40
C ALA A 261 -31.10 -16.25 32.13
N LEU A 262 -30.05 -16.90 31.63
CA LEU A 262 -29.37 -16.51 30.38
C LEU A 262 -30.31 -16.62 29.18
N GLY A 263 -31.13 -17.68 29.11
CA GLY A 263 -32.12 -17.86 28.05
C GLY A 263 -33.23 -16.81 28.06
N LEU A 264 -33.62 -16.33 29.24
CA LEU A 264 -34.65 -15.29 29.39
C LEU A 264 -34.16 -13.87 29.07
N SER A 265 -32.84 -13.61 29.18
CA SER A 265 -32.30 -12.24 29.17
C SER A 265 -31.13 -12.00 28.21
N ASP A 266 -31.25 -12.54 26.99
CA ASP A 266 -30.29 -12.38 25.88
C ASP A 266 -28.82 -12.64 26.31
N GLY A 267 -28.63 -13.63 27.19
CA GLY A 267 -27.31 -14.05 27.64
C GLY A 267 -26.73 -13.29 28.83
N LEU A 268 -27.53 -12.60 29.64
CA LEU A 268 -27.11 -11.97 30.90
C LEU A 268 -27.69 -12.67 32.11
N VAL A 269 -27.07 -12.48 33.27
CA VAL A 269 -27.62 -12.92 34.55
C VAL A 269 -27.08 -12.03 35.65
N THR A 270 -27.95 -11.58 36.55
CA THR A 270 -27.58 -10.83 37.74
C THR A 270 -27.72 -11.75 38.95
N ILE A 271 -26.64 -11.92 39.71
CA ILE A 271 -26.65 -12.60 41.00
C ILE A 271 -26.69 -11.54 42.10
N SER A 272 -27.82 -11.46 42.77
CA SER A 272 -28.03 -10.56 43.91
C SER A 272 -27.80 -11.35 45.20
N TYR A 273 -26.75 -11.06 45.95
CA TYR A 273 -26.39 -11.78 47.18
C TYR A 273 -26.37 -10.86 48.41
N GLU A 274 -26.60 -11.44 49.59
CA GLU A 274 -26.59 -10.74 50.87
C GLU A 274 -25.14 -10.48 51.34
N ARG A 275 -24.80 -9.24 51.72
CA ARG A 275 -23.44 -8.91 52.17
C ARG A 275 -23.09 -9.64 53.48
N PRO A 276 -22.01 -10.43 53.53
CA PRO A 276 -21.61 -11.17 54.74
C PRO A 276 -20.98 -10.28 55.82
N ASP A 277 -20.54 -9.07 55.47
CA ASP A 277 -19.65 -8.24 56.31
C ASP A 277 -20.38 -7.26 57.26
N GLN A 278 -21.71 -7.38 57.42
CA GLN A 278 -22.49 -6.50 58.31
C GLN A 278 -23.41 -7.30 59.22
N PRO A 279 -23.60 -6.87 60.50
CA PRO A 279 -24.60 -7.46 61.38
C PRO A 279 -26.00 -7.30 60.78
N GLU A 280 -26.93 -8.21 61.10
CA GLU A 280 -28.32 -8.25 60.62
C GLU A 280 -28.98 -6.85 60.64
N THR A 281 -28.84 -6.11 59.54
CA THR A 281 -29.58 -4.86 59.31
C THR A 281 -30.89 -5.21 58.64
N ASP A 282 -31.99 -4.71 59.20
CA ASP A 282 -33.30 -4.76 58.58
C ASP A 282 -33.58 -3.40 57.90
N PRO A 283 -33.70 -3.32 56.57
CA PRO A 283 -33.69 -4.40 55.58
C PRO A 283 -32.28 -4.87 55.17
N PRO A 284 -32.14 -6.14 54.73
CA PRO A 284 -30.86 -6.72 54.30
C PRO A 284 -30.29 -5.99 53.08
N GLN A 285 -29.00 -5.67 53.12
CA GLN A 285 -28.29 -5.07 51.99
C GLN A 285 -27.88 -6.13 50.96
N TRP A 286 -28.44 -6.00 49.76
CA TRP A 286 -28.12 -6.84 48.62
C TRP A 286 -27.03 -6.20 47.76
N GLN A 287 -26.12 -7.03 47.25
CA GLN A 287 -25.10 -6.64 46.29
C GLN A 287 -25.25 -7.47 45.01
N ASP A 288 -25.18 -6.79 43.87
CA ASP A 288 -25.34 -7.42 42.56
C ASP A 288 -23.98 -7.75 41.93
N MET A 289 -23.87 -8.96 41.39
CA MET A 289 -22.83 -9.40 40.46
C MET A 289 -23.49 -9.72 39.13
N VAL A 290 -23.04 -9.07 38.05
CA VAL A 290 -23.58 -9.34 36.71
C VAL A 290 -22.61 -10.22 35.94
N PHE A 291 -23.13 -11.29 35.36
CA PHE A 291 -22.41 -12.16 34.44
C PHE A 291 -23.05 -12.13 33.05
N SER A 292 -22.25 -12.46 32.04
CA SER A 292 -22.65 -12.45 30.64
C SER A 292 -22.10 -13.68 29.92
N ALA A 293 -22.97 -14.42 29.23
CA ALA A 293 -22.56 -15.54 28.36
C ALA A 293 -22.04 -15.03 27.01
N THR A 294 -22.42 -13.82 26.62
CA THR A 294 -21.91 -13.08 25.45
C THR A 294 -21.01 -11.93 25.90
N TYR A 295 -20.32 -11.24 25.00
CA TYR A 295 -19.60 -10.02 25.37
C TYR A 295 -20.57 -8.83 25.39
N ALA A 296 -21.32 -8.68 26.48
CA ALA A 296 -22.34 -7.64 26.62
C ALA A 296 -22.04 -6.69 27.78
N CYS A 297 -22.30 -5.39 27.57
CA CYS A 297 -22.25 -4.41 28.65
C CYS A 297 -23.51 -4.51 29.52
N PRO A 298 -23.38 -4.50 30.87
CA PRO A 298 -24.54 -4.48 31.77
C PRO A 298 -25.43 -3.24 31.61
N GLU A 299 -24.84 -2.08 31.32
CA GLU A 299 -25.56 -0.80 31.25
C GLU A 299 -26.01 -0.39 29.83
N HIS A 300 -25.34 -0.88 28.80
CA HIS A 300 -25.56 -0.49 27.41
C HIS A 300 -25.92 -1.71 26.56
N PRO A 301 -27.22 -2.01 26.35
CA PRO A 301 -27.67 -3.14 25.56
C PRO A 301 -27.17 -3.11 24.11
N GLU A 302 -26.97 -1.92 23.55
CA GLU A 302 -26.39 -1.73 22.22
C GLU A 302 -24.93 -2.19 22.15
N ALA A 303 -24.21 -2.25 23.28
CA ALA A 303 -22.84 -2.73 23.38
C ALA A 303 -22.78 -4.24 23.64
N ASN A 304 -23.26 -5.00 22.65
CA ASN A 304 -23.25 -6.46 22.62
C ASN A 304 -22.40 -6.95 21.45
N LEU A 305 -21.46 -7.85 21.74
CA LEU A 305 -20.54 -8.44 20.81
C LEU A 305 -20.72 -9.98 20.85
N GLU A 306 -21.12 -10.55 19.72
CA GLU A 306 -21.43 -11.98 19.61
C GLU A 306 -20.19 -12.87 19.80
N GLU A 307 -19.09 -12.54 19.12
CA GLU A 307 -17.88 -13.38 19.12
C GLU A 307 -16.63 -12.54 18.82
N LEU A 308 -15.51 -12.78 19.51
CA LEU A 308 -14.20 -12.24 19.14
C LEU A 308 -13.55 -13.03 17.99
N ALA A 309 -13.89 -12.68 16.75
CA ALA A 309 -13.32 -13.29 15.55
C ALA A 309 -12.39 -12.34 14.76
N PRO A 310 -11.33 -12.83 14.09
CA PRO A 310 -10.41 -12.01 13.31
C PRO A 310 -11.08 -11.16 12.22
N ARG A 311 -12.18 -11.65 11.65
CA ARG A 311 -12.98 -10.96 10.61
C ARG A 311 -13.55 -9.61 11.09
N MET A 312 -13.79 -9.46 12.39
CA MET A 312 -14.30 -8.20 12.96
C MET A 312 -13.28 -7.07 12.93
N PHE A 313 -11.99 -7.42 12.85
CA PHE A 313 -10.91 -6.45 12.72
C PHE A 313 -10.54 -6.23 11.25
N SER A 314 -11.31 -6.74 10.30
CA SER A 314 -11.07 -6.52 8.87
C SER A 314 -11.98 -5.43 8.32
N PHE A 315 -11.38 -4.32 7.87
CA PHE A 315 -12.11 -3.29 7.13
C PHE A 315 -12.46 -3.70 5.68
N ASN A 316 -11.95 -4.84 5.20
CA ASN A 316 -12.35 -5.43 3.91
C ASN A 316 -13.58 -6.35 4.04
N SER A 317 -14.13 -6.49 5.25
CA SER A 317 -15.25 -7.36 5.54
C SER A 317 -16.40 -6.57 6.17
N PRO A 318 -17.66 -6.79 5.77
CA PRO A 318 -18.81 -6.08 6.33
C PRO A 318 -18.99 -6.32 7.85
N TYR A 319 -18.38 -7.40 8.38
CA TYR A 319 -18.37 -7.67 9.82
C TYR A 319 -17.61 -6.60 10.60
N GLY A 320 -16.45 -6.16 10.10
CA GLY A 320 -15.58 -5.19 10.77
C GLY A 320 -15.61 -3.78 10.19
N ALA A 321 -15.98 -3.63 8.92
CA ALA A 321 -15.94 -2.36 8.20
C ALA A 321 -16.89 -1.31 8.78
N CYS A 322 -16.41 -0.07 8.88
CA CYS A 322 -17.26 1.07 9.20
C CYS A 322 -18.39 1.21 8.16
N PRO A 323 -19.67 1.27 8.58
CA PRO A 323 -20.81 1.27 7.67
C PRO A 323 -20.88 2.52 6.80
N ASP A 324 -20.42 3.67 7.30
CA ASP A 324 -20.58 4.96 6.61
C ASP A 324 -19.55 5.17 5.48
N CYS A 325 -18.40 4.52 5.56
CA CYS A 325 -17.35 4.60 4.53
C CYS A 325 -17.03 3.25 3.90
N ASP A 326 -17.80 2.20 4.18
CA ASP A 326 -17.58 0.82 3.71
C ASP A 326 -16.11 0.37 3.84
N GLY A 327 -15.51 0.66 5.01
CA GLY A 327 -14.12 0.31 5.31
C GLY A 327 -13.02 1.07 4.55
N LEU A 328 -13.36 2.15 3.83
CA LEU A 328 -12.36 3.01 3.17
C LEU A 328 -11.60 3.89 4.16
N GLY A 329 -12.28 4.35 5.22
CA GLY A 329 -11.75 5.34 6.19
C GLY A 329 -11.83 6.77 5.68
N THR A 330 -12.01 6.98 4.38
CA THR A 330 -12.26 8.27 3.76
C THR A 330 -13.64 8.33 3.13
N ILE A 331 -14.15 9.54 2.99
CA ILE A 331 -15.37 9.88 2.26
C ILE A 331 -15.02 11.01 1.28
N LEU A 332 -15.61 10.97 0.08
CA LEU A 332 -15.46 12.05 -0.89
C LEU A 332 -16.44 13.16 -0.55
N GLU A 333 -15.93 14.32 -0.19
CA GLU A 333 -16.72 15.52 0.09
C GLU A 333 -16.27 16.68 -0.80
N PHE A 334 -17.17 17.64 -1.01
CA PHE A 334 -16.86 18.87 -1.74
C PHE A 334 -15.97 19.77 -0.90
N ASP A 335 -14.78 20.06 -1.43
CA ASP A 335 -13.75 20.81 -0.72
C ASP A 335 -13.90 22.31 -0.95
N SER A 336 -13.99 23.09 0.12
CA SER A 336 -14.10 24.54 0.00
C SER A 336 -12.90 25.18 -0.68
N ASP A 337 -11.70 24.61 -0.50
CA ASP A 337 -10.46 25.15 -1.04
C ASP A 337 -10.33 24.85 -2.53
N LEU A 338 -10.86 23.70 -2.99
CA LEU A 338 -10.96 23.42 -4.43
C LEU A 338 -12.06 24.24 -5.11
N ILE A 339 -13.17 24.51 -4.40
CA ILE A 339 -14.27 25.35 -4.90
C ILE A 339 -13.84 26.82 -5.04
N VAL A 340 -13.01 27.31 -4.11
CA VAL A 340 -12.48 28.67 -4.09
C VAL A 340 -10.95 28.61 -4.01
N PRO A 341 -10.27 28.27 -5.13
CA PRO A 341 -8.82 28.06 -5.14
C PRO A 341 -8.01 29.35 -4.93
N ASP A 342 -8.59 30.50 -5.28
CA ASP A 342 -7.99 31.80 -5.09
C ASP A 342 -8.90 32.69 -4.21
N PRO A 343 -8.65 32.72 -2.89
CA PRO A 343 -9.40 33.55 -1.95
C PRO A 343 -9.26 35.06 -2.18
N SER A 344 -8.29 35.51 -2.99
CA SER A 344 -8.06 36.93 -3.26
C SER A 344 -9.00 37.50 -4.33
N LYS A 345 -9.61 36.65 -5.16
CA LYS A 345 -10.57 37.07 -6.18
C LYS A 345 -11.87 37.57 -5.58
N THR A 346 -12.50 38.51 -6.28
CA THR A 346 -13.84 39.01 -5.91
C THR A 346 -14.94 38.03 -6.28
N LEU A 347 -16.09 38.13 -5.60
CA LEU A 347 -17.25 37.30 -5.92
C LEU A 347 -17.74 37.51 -7.37
N SER A 348 -17.62 38.73 -7.91
CA SER A 348 -17.98 39.04 -9.29
C SER A 348 -16.99 38.56 -10.35
N GLU A 349 -15.69 38.49 -10.03
CA GLU A 349 -14.65 37.96 -10.93
C GLU A 349 -14.65 36.43 -10.97
N GLY A 350 -15.46 35.80 -10.11
CA GLY A 350 -15.64 34.37 -10.08
C GLY A 350 -14.70 33.67 -9.11
N ALA A 351 -14.63 34.15 -7.87
CA ALA A 351 -13.97 33.43 -6.77
C ALA A 351 -14.49 31.98 -6.62
N VAL A 352 -15.79 31.74 -6.86
CA VAL A 352 -16.40 30.39 -6.85
C VAL A 352 -16.16 29.71 -8.21
N ASP A 353 -15.07 28.96 -8.32
CA ASP A 353 -14.63 28.36 -9.58
C ASP A 353 -15.57 27.25 -10.07
N ALA A 354 -16.14 26.48 -9.14
CA ALA A 354 -17.08 25.37 -9.42
C ALA A 354 -18.31 25.79 -10.26
N TRP A 355 -18.66 27.07 -10.29
CA TRP A 355 -19.79 27.61 -11.04
C TRP A 355 -19.41 28.24 -12.39
N ARG A 356 -18.14 28.20 -12.81
CA ARG A 356 -17.63 28.85 -14.04
C ARG A 356 -17.46 27.91 -15.24
N HIS A 357 -17.40 26.61 -15.02
CA HIS A 357 -17.04 25.63 -16.06
C HIS A 357 -18.25 25.04 -16.80
N GLY A 358 -19.41 25.70 -16.79
CA GLY A 358 -20.68 25.19 -17.34
C GLY A 358 -21.09 25.76 -18.69
N GLY A 359 -20.21 26.53 -19.35
CA GLY A 359 -20.52 27.28 -20.56
C GLY A 359 -21.25 28.60 -20.30
N LYS A 360 -21.37 29.44 -21.34
CA LYS A 360 -21.83 30.85 -21.22
C LYS A 360 -23.18 31.00 -20.52
N ARG A 361 -24.18 30.19 -20.86
CA ARG A 361 -25.54 30.26 -20.27
C ARG A 361 -25.52 29.95 -18.76
N MET A 362 -24.75 28.95 -18.34
CA MET A 362 -24.66 28.58 -16.93
C MET A 362 -23.90 29.62 -16.11
N ASN A 363 -22.83 30.18 -16.66
CA ASN A 363 -22.07 31.23 -16.01
C ASN A 363 -22.95 32.46 -15.75
N ILE A 364 -23.80 32.84 -16.71
CA ILE A 364 -24.77 33.94 -16.54
C ILE A 364 -25.75 33.63 -15.40
N PHE A 365 -26.27 32.39 -15.33
CA PHE A 365 -27.20 31.98 -14.28
C PHE A 365 -26.57 32.04 -12.89
N TYR A 366 -25.38 31.45 -12.71
CA TYR A 366 -24.71 31.45 -11.40
C TYR A 366 -24.20 32.83 -11.00
N ASN A 367 -23.72 33.65 -11.95
CA ASN A 367 -23.38 35.05 -11.66
C ASN A 367 -24.59 35.88 -11.23
N ARG A 368 -25.79 35.57 -11.75
CA ARG A 368 -27.04 36.19 -11.28
C ARG A 368 -27.36 35.75 -9.85
N MET A 369 -27.09 34.48 -9.52
CA MET A 369 -27.30 33.92 -8.19
C MET A 369 -26.36 34.55 -7.15
N ILE A 370 -25.07 34.69 -7.47
CA ILE A 370 -24.07 35.39 -6.63
C ILE A 370 -24.50 36.85 -6.40
N ARG A 371 -24.97 37.57 -7.42
CA ARG A 371 -25.50 38.93 -7.25
C ARG A 371 -26.73 38.99 -6.36
N LYS A 372 -27.60 37.97 -6.40
CA LYS A 372 -28.75 37.87 -5.47
C LYS A 372 -28.28 37.63 -4.04
N PHE A 373 -27.28 36.77 -3.84
CA PHE A 373 -26.65 36.54 -2.54
C PHE A 373 -26.04 37.84 -1.99
N CYS A 374 -25.22 38.55 -2.78
CA CYS A 374 -24.59 39.81 -2.39
C CYS A 374 -25.62 40.83 -1.87
N ARG A 375 -26.76 40.99 -2.58
CA ARG A 375 -27.85 41.88 -2.16
C ARG A 375 -28.54 41.43 -0.87
N ALA A 376 -28.79 40.14 -0.70
CA ALA A 376 -29.50 39.61 0.46
C ALA A 376 -28.66 39.63 1.76
N PHE A 377 -27.33 39.54 1.64
CA PHE A 377 -26.41 39.46 2.77
C PHE A 377 -25.61 40.76 3.00
N GLY A 378 -25.90 41.82 2.25
CA GLY A 378 -25.26 43.13 2.41
C GLY A 378 -23.77 43.16 2.04
N VAL A 379 -23.37 42.36 1.05
CA VAL A 379 -21.97 42.23 0.61
C VAL A 379 -21.79 42.91 -0.74
N ALA A 380 -20.72 43.68 -0.93
CA ALA A 380 -20.42 44.25 -2.24
C ALA A 380 -19.92 43.14 -3.20
N PRO A 381 -20.39 43.10 -4.47
CA PRO A 381 -19.96 42.07 -5.43
C PRO A 381 -18.44 42.04 -5.68
N LEU A 382 -17.79 43.20 -5.57
CA LEU A 382 -16.36 43.41 -5.72
C LEU A 382 -15.56 43.12 -4.44
N THR A 383 -16.18 42.60 -3.38
CA THR A 383 -15.45 42.18 -2.18
C THR A 383 -14.68 40.88 -2.46
N PRO A 384 -13.36 40.83 -2.19
CA PRO A 384 -12.59 39.60 -2.21
C PRO A 384 -13.12 38.54 -1.24
N TYR A 385 -13.04 37.26 -1.60
CA TYR A 385 -13.57 36.17 -0.75
C TYR A 385 -12.92 36.14 0.64
N ASN A 386 -11.60 36.36 0.74
CA ASN A 386 -10.87 36.42 2.01
C ASN A 386 -11.24 37.61 2.91
N LYS A 387 -11.91 38.64 2.38
CA LYS A 387 -12.43 39.79 3.16
C LYS A 387 -13.85 39.57 3.68
N LEU A 388 -14.53 38.51 3.27
CA LEU A 388 -15.85 38.16 3.80
C LEU A 388 -15.75 37.70 5.26
N THR A 389 -16.76 38.01 6.07
CA THR A 389 -16.85 37.50 7.45
C THR A 389 -17.08 35.99 7.45
N PRO A 390 -16.64 35.25 8.49
CA PRO A 390 -16.84 33.79 8.57
C PRO A 390 -18.31 33.36 8.43
N ALA A 391 -19.24 34.14 9.00
CA ALA A 391 -20.67 33.88 8.90
C ALA A 391 -21.19 34.01 7.45
N VAL A 392 -20.71 34.99 6.70
CA VAL A 392 -21.06 35.19 5.29
C VAL A 392 -20.44 34.12 4.41
N ARG A 393 -19.18 33.72 4.66
CA ARG A 393 -18.55 32.60 3.93
C ARG A 393 -19.33 31.30 4.12
N ARG A 394 -19.70 30.99 5.37
CA ARG A 394 -20.52 29.81 5.68
C ARG A 394 -21.88 29.86 4.98
N ALA A 395 -22.53 31.03 4.96
CA ALA A 395 -23.78 31.22 4.24
C ALA A 395 -23.64 31.05 2.72
N LEU A 396 -22.50 31.47 2.14
CA LEU A 396 -22.20 31.26 0.71
C LEU A 396 -22.00 29.78 0.38
N LEU A 397 -21.23 29.06 1.20
CA LEU A 397 -20.91 27.65 0.94
C LEU A 397 -22.05 26.69 1.29
N HIS A 398 -22.66 26.82 2.47
CA HIS A 398 -23.65 25.86 2.98
C HIS A 398 -25.10 26.36 2.91
N GLY A 399 -25.31 27.60 2.48
CA GLY A 399 -26.64 28.20 2.39
C GLY A 399 -27.11 28.81 3.70
N LYS A 400 -28.03 29.77 3.59
CA LYS A 400 -28.72 30.41 4.72
C LYS A 400 -29.98 31.10 4.21
N THR A 401 -31.01 31.13 5.04
CA THR A 401 -32.22 31.91 4.79
C THR A 401 -32.10 33.25 5.50
N THR A 402 -32.31 34.35 4.77
CA THR A 402 -32.31 35.70 5.32
C THR A 402 -33.54 36.44 4.80
N GLY A 403 -34.44 36.83 5.70
CA GLY A 403 -35.74 37.40 5.34
C GLY A 403 -36.55 36.43 4.44
N SER A 404 -37.01 36.93 3.29
CA SER A 404 -37.74 36.14 2.28
C SER A 404 -36.85 35.40 1.27
N VAL A 405 -35.52 35.58 1.33
CA VAL A 405 -34.59 34.99 0.37
C VAL A 405 -33.92 33.76 0.97
N ARG A 406 -34.29 32.58 0.43
CA ARG A 406 -33.56 31.32 0.68
C ARG A 406 -32.43 31.18 -0.34
N PHE A 407 -31.21 31.06 0.15
CA PHE A 407 -30.04 30.73 -0.66
C PHE A 407 -29.55 29.33 -0.29
N GLU A 408 -29.49 28.43 -1.28
CA GLU A 408 -29.21 27.01 -1.04
C GLU A 408 -27.75 26.70 -0.65
N GLY A 409 -26.80 27.57 -1.02
CA GLY A 409 -25.38 27.31 -0.83
C GLY A 409 -24.71 26.66 -2.04
N VAL A 410 -23.41 26.92 -2.21
CA VAL A 410 -22.61 26.32 -3.28
C VAL A 410 -22.47 24.82 -3.10
N ILE A 411 -22.10 24.34 -1.91
CA ILE A 411 -21.87 22.91 -1.64
C ILE A 411 -23.17 22.09 -1.82
N PRO A 412 -24.32 22.46 -1.20
CA PRO A 412 -25.58 21.74 -1.44
C PRO A 412 -26.03 21.76 -2.91
N ASN A 413 -25.73 22.84 -3.65
CA ASN A 413 -25.97 22.86 -5.10
C ASN A 413 -25.15 21.78 -5.83
N LEU A 414 -23.86 21.67 -5.50
CA LEU A 414 -22.94 20.71 -6.12
C LEU A 414 -23.27 19.27 -5.72
N GLU A 415 -23.57 19.01 -4.44
CA GLU A 415 -24.02 17.70 -3.94
C GLU A 415 -25.28 17.21 -4.63
N ARG A 416 -26.31 18.07 -4.71
CA ARG A 416 -27.54 17.74 -5.44
C ARG A 416 -27.26 17.43 -6.90
N ARG A 417 -26.36 18.17 -7.56
CA ARG A 417 -25.98 17.89 -8.95
C ARG A 417 -25.21 16.59 -9.08
N TRP A 418 -24.31 16.29 -8.15
CA TRP A 418 -23.55 15.04 -8.11
C TRP A 418 -24.49 13.83 -8.00
N GLN A 419 -25.47 13.89 -7.10
CA GLN A 419 -26.42 12.80 -6.84
C GLN A 419 -27.45 12.61 -7.96
N ARG A 420 -27.86 13.67 -8.66
CA ARG A 420 -28.94 13.62 -9.66
C ARG A 420 -28.48 13.52 -11.11
N THR A 421 -27.21 13.75 -11.40
CA THR A 421 -26.72 13.80 -12.79
C THR A 421 -26.17 12.45 -13.22
N ASP A 422 -26.67 11.90 -14.32
CA ASP A 422 -26.13 10.67 -14.93
C ASP A 422 -25.04 10.92 -15.99
N SER A 423 -24.78 12.19 -16.33
CA SER A 423 -23.76 12.55 -17.32
C SER A 423 -22.33 12.39 -16.77
N GLU A 424 -21.58 11.47 -17.37
CA GLU A 424 -20.16 11.23 -17.07
C GLU A 424 -19.28 12.48 -17.20
N TYR A 425 -19.54 13.32 -18.20
CA TYR A 425 -18.83 14.59 -18.37
C TYR A 425 -19.02 15.51 -17.16
N VAL A 426 -20.27 15.63 -16.68
CA VAL A 426 -20.58 16.49 -15.52
C VAL A 426 -20.01 15.90 -14.25
N LYS A 427 -20.09 14.58 -14.05
CA LYS A 427 -19.47 13.89 -12.91
C LYS A 427 -17.95 14.12 -12.90
N ARG A 428 -17.23 13.84 -13.99
CA ARG A 428 -15.78 14.06 -14.07
C ARG A 428 -15.39 15.50 -13.72
N ARG A 429 -16.18 16.48 -14.16
CA ARG A 429 -15.94 17.89 -13.84
C ARG A 429 -16.22 18.22 -12.37
N LEU A 430 -17.30 17.70 -11.78
CA LEU A 430 -17.61 17.90 -10.37
C LEU A 430 -16.60 17.19 -9.46
N HIS A 431 -16.06 16.05 -9.91
CA HIS A 431 -15.02 15.29 -9.21
C HIS A 431 -13.74 16.12 -9.00
N ALA A 432 -13.44 17.10 -9.85
CA ALA A 432 -12.29 18.00 -9.65
C ALA A 432 -12.42 18.90 -8.40
N PHE A 433 -13.62 19.00 -7.82
CA PHE A 433 -13.90 19.76 -6.59
C PHE A 433 -14.15 18.86 -5.39
N LEU A 434 -14.02 17.54 -5.54
CA LEU A 434 -14.09 16.59 -4.44
C LEU A 434 -12.68 16.34 -3.92
N SER A 435 -12.56 16.21 -2.60
CA SER A 435 -11.35 15.70 -1.96
C SER A 435 -11.70 14.58 -0.99
N GLU A 436 -10.72 13.72 -0.74
CA GLU A 436 -10.87 12.67 0.26
C GLU A 436 -10.75 13.28 1.67
N GLN A 437 -11.83 13.21 2.42
CA GLN A 437 -11.89 13.62 3.82
C GLN A 437 -11.92 12.40 4.72
N SER A 438 -11.37 12.50 5.94
CA SER A 438 -11.49 11.42 6.92
C SER A 438 -12.98 11.18 7.26
N CYS A 439 -13.39 9.91 7.26
CA CYS A 439 -14.73 9.52 7.64
C CYS A 439 -15.05 10.03 9.05
N ARG A 440 -16.21 10.69 9.22
CA ARG A 440 -16.59 11.33 10.49
C ARG A 440 -16.92 10.33 11.59
N THR A 441 -17.35 9.13 11.21
CA THR A 441 -17.81 8.08 12.13
C THR A 441 -16.65 7.26 12.68
N CYS A 442 -15.80 6.71 11.81
CA CYS A 442 -14.62 5.96 12.24
C CYS A 442 -13.35 6.82 12.38
N ARG A 443 -13.40 8.11 12.04
CA ARG A 443 -12.24 9.04 12.09
C ARG A 443 -11.02 8.53 11.32
N GLY A 444 -11.27 7.85 10.20
CA GLY A 444 -10.22 7.24 9.38
C GLY A 444 -9.84 5.80 9.77
N ALA A 445 -10.35 5.28 10.90
CA ALA A 445 -9.97 3.96 11.41
C ALA A 445 -10.49 2.77 10.59
N ARG A 446 -11.41 3.02 9.63
CA ARG A 446 -12.00 2.03 8.71
C ARG A 446 -12.87 0.95 9.38
N LEU A 447 -12.93 0.91 10.70
CA LEU A 447 -13.60 -0.14 11.47
C LEU A 447 -14.85 0.35 12.23
N LYS A 448 -15.68 -0.60 12.65
CA LYS A 448 -16.81 -0.36 13.56
C LYS A 448 -16.34 -0.01 14.97
N ALA A 449 -17.18 0.71 15.71
CA ALA A 449 -16.93 1.05 17.11
C ALA A 449 -16.68 -0.19 17.99
N ALA A 450 -17.42 -1.28 17.76
CA ALA A 450 -17.24 -2.54 18.48
C ALA A 450 -15.82 -3.12 18.30
N SER A 451 -15.28 -3.10 17.07
CA SER A 451 -13.92 -3.57 16.77
C SER A 451 -12.85 -2.67 17.40
N LEU A 452 -13.07 -1.36 17.41
CA LEU A 452 -12.15 -0.37 18.01
C LEU A 452 -12.20 -0.38 19.55
N ALA A 453 -13.22 -0.97 20.14
CA ALA A 453 -13.33 -1.11 21.58
C ALA A 453 -12.54 -2.31 22.13
N VAL A 454 -12.00 -3.17 21.27
CA VAL A 454 -11.09 -4.24 21.69
C VAL A 454 -9.67 -3.70 21.78
N ARG A 455 -9.02 -3.95 22.92
CA ARG A 455 -7.70 -3.40 23.23
C ARG A 455 -6.71 -4.49 23.63
N ILE A 456 -5.45 -4.24 23.35
CA ILE A 456 -4.33 -4.99 23.95
C ILE A 456 -3.53 -3.93 24.69
N GLY A 457 -3.38 -4.08 26.02
CA GLY A 457 -2.90 -2.98 26.86
C GLY A 457 -3.81 -1.75 26.74
N ASP A 458 -3.24 -0.59 26.43
CA ASP A 458 -3.98 0.68 26.29
C ASP A 458 -4.35 1.03 24.83
N ARG A 459 -4.10 0.15 23.86
CA ARG A 459 -4.23 0.43 22.42
C ARG A 459 -5.26 -0.46 21.74
N ASN A 460 -6.07 0.14 20.87
CA ASN A 460 -6.86 -0.60 19.89
C ASN A 460 -6.06 -0.88 18.61
N ILE A 461 -6.64 -1.64 17.67
CA ILE A 461 -5.95 -2.02 16.44
C ILE A 461 -5.63 -0.84 15.50
N ASP A 462 -6.47 0.20 15.48
CA ASP A 462 -6.23 1.43 14.71
C ASP A 462 -5.08 2.24 15.31
N ASP A 463 -5.02 2.35 16.64
CA ASP A 463 -3.93 3.05 17.34
C ASP A 463 -2.56 2.47 16.96
N ILE A 464 -2.46 1.14 16.90
CA ILE A 464 -1.26 0.43 16.45
C ILE A 464 -1.04 0.62 14.95
N SER A 465 -2.11 0.59 14.14
CA SER A 465 -2.00 0.78 12.69
C SER A 465 -1.51 2.18 12.31
N ARG A 466 -1.75 3.19 13.12
CA ARG A 466 -1.24 4.56 12.91
C ARG A 466 0.21 4.76 13.34
N MET A 467 0.79 3.79 14.06
CA MET A 467 2.20 3.87 14.45
C MET A 467 3.10 3.74 13.23
N SER A 468 4.23 4.43 13.27
CA SER A 468 5.35 4.10 12.38
C SER A 468 5.83 2.68 12.65
N ILE A 469 6.46 2.04 11.66
CA ILE A 469 7.00 0.69 11.81
C ILE A 469 7.95 0.60 13.00
N THR A 470 8.78 1.62 13.23
CA THR A 470 9.66 1.68 14.40
C THR A 470 8.91 1.80 15.72
N ALA A 471 7.86 2.62 15.77
CA ALA A 471 7.04 2.74 16.96
C ALA A 471 6.27 1.45 17.26
N ALA A 472 5.72 0.79 16.23
CA ALA A 472 5.03 -0.48 16.35
C ALA A 472 5.97 -1.60 16.83
N ARG A 473 7.20 -1.66 16.29
CA ARG A 473 8.21 -2.62 16.75
C ARG A 473 8.51 -2.44 18.24
N LYS A 474 8.81 -1.21 18.66
CA LYS A 474 9.06 -0.88 20.07
C LYS A 474 7.87 -1.24 20.96
N TYR A 475 6.66 -0.98 20.50
CA TYR A 475 5.43 -1.37 21.20
C TYR A 475 5.37 -2.89 21.42
N PHE A 476 5.55 -3.70 20.37
CA PHE A 476 5.51 -5.16 20.51
C PHE A 476 6.69 -5.76 21.27
N ASP A 477 7.85 -5.11 21.28
CA ASP A 477 9.02 -5.56 22.07
C ASP A 477 8.84 -5.31 23.57
N THR A 478 8.07 -4.29 23.95
CA THR A 478 7.80 -3.90 25.34
C THR A 478 6.41 -4.33 25.84
N LEU A 479 5.63 -4.99 25.00
CA LEU A 479 4.29 -5.44 25.34
C LEU A 479 4.33 -6.56 26.39
N GLU A 480 3.79 -6.27 27.57
CA GLU A 480 3.58 -7.23 28.64
C GLU A 480 2.16 -7.83 28.53
N LEU A 481 2.09 -9.16 28.58
CA LEU A 481 0.84 -9.92 28.57
C LEU A 481 0.81 -10.86 29.77
N GLY A 482 -0.38 -11.23 30.25
CA GLY A 482 -0.53 -12.28 31.25
C GLY A 482 0.02 -13.62 30.75
N VAL A 483 0.38 -14.53 31.66
CA VAL A 483 1.07 -15.81 31.33
C VAL A 483 0.33 -16.60 30.24
N GLU A 484 -0.98 -16.76 30.37
CA GLU A 484 -1.81 -17.49 29.38
C GLU A 484 -1.93 -16.73 28.05
N GLN A 485 -2.15 -15.41 28.09
CA GLN A 485 -2.20 -14.57 26.89
C GLN A 485 -0.87 -14.61 26.14
N ALA A 486 0.26 -14.52 26.85
CA ALA A 486 1.60 -14.58 26.27
C ALA A 486 1.85 -15.91 25.56
N ARG A 487 1.44 -17.04 26.16
CA ARG A 487 1.55 -18.36 25.56
C ARG A 487 0.71 -18.49 24.28
N ILE A 488 -0.51 -17.97 24.27
CA ILE A 488 -1.37 -17.98 23.06
C ILE A 488 -0.80 -17.07 21.96
N ALA A 489 -0.25 -15.91 22.36
CA ALA A 489 0.24 -14.90 21.44
C ALA A 489 1.66 -15.14 20.91
N GLU A 490 2.44 -16.05 21.51
CA GLU A 490 3.88 -16.21 21.27
C GLU A 490 4.23 -16.30 19.77
N GLN A 491 3.60 -17.24 19.05
CA GLN A 491 3.88 -17.45 17.63
C GLN A 491 3.45 -16.25 16.77
N ILE A 492 2.35 -15.58 17.15
CA ILE A 492 1.82 -14.42 16.43
C ILE A 492 2.74 -13.22 16.61
N LEU A 493 3.16 -12.95 17.85
CA LEU A 493 4.06 -11.84 18.19
C LEU A 493 5.44 -12.03 17.56
N ARG A 494 5.96 -13.26 17.54
CA ARG A 494 7.21 -13.56 16.81
C ARG A 494 7.11 -13.15 15.35
N GLU A 495 6.00 -13.47 14.71
CA GLU A 495 5.79 -13.22 13.29
C GLU A 495 5.57 -11.74 12.95
N VAL A 496 4.85 -11.02 13.83
CA VAL A 496 4.70 -9.55 13.75
C VAL A 496 6.05 -8.86 13.94
N ARG A 497 6.81 -9.22 14.99
CA ARG A 497 8.13 -8.64 15.27
C ARG A 497 9.12 -8.89 14.13
N HIS A 498 9.15 -10.10 13.56
CA HIS A 498 9.99 -10.42 12.42
C HIS A 498 9.65 -9.57 11.19
N ARG A 499 8.36 -9.45 10.82
CA ARG A 499 7.95 -8.60 9.69
C ARG A 499 8.29 -7.13 9.91
N LEU A 500 8.09 -6.61 11.12
CA LEU A 500 8.46 -5.24 11.46
C LEU A 500 9.98 -5.03 11.36
N ALA A 501 10.77 -6.00 11.84
CA ALA A 501 12.23 -5.96 11.75
C ALA A 501 12.70 -5.90 10.29
N PHE A 502 12.19 -6.78 9.41
CA PHE A 502 12.56 -6.75 7.99
C PHE A 502 12.22 -5.43 7.30
N MET A 503 11.11 -4.79 7.68
CA MET A 503 10.73 -3.48 7.16
C MET A 503 11.69 -2.37 7.62
N GLU A 504 12.23 -2.46 8.84
CA GLU A 504 13.27 -1.54 9.31
C GLU A 504 14.62 -1.81 8.65
N ASP A 505 14.97 -3.07 8.40
CA ASP A 505 16.21 -3.47 7.73
C ASP A 505 16.28 -2.87 6.31
N VAL A 506 15.15 -2.82 5.60
CA VAL A 506 15.06 -2.13 4.30
C VAL A 506 14.83 -0.62 4.41
N GLY A 507 14.92 -0.02 5.60
CA GLY A 507 14.88 1.43 5.79
C GLY A 507 13.47 2.06 5.74
N LEU A 508 12.40 1.30 6.01
CA LEU A 508 11.03 1.80 5.99
C LEU A 508 10.46 2.14 7.38
N GLY A 509 11.32 2.24 8.41
CA GLY A 509 10.91 2.47 9.80
C GLY A 509 10.03 3.71 10.04
N TYR A 510 10.12 4.73 9.18
CA TYR A 510 9.35 5.98 9.26
C TYR A 510 7.91 5.87 8.74
N ILE A 511 7.59 4.84 7.95
CA ILE A 511 6.27 4.67 7.35
C ILE A 511 5.28 4.14 8.39
N THR A 512 4.04 4.61 8.36
CA THR A 512 2.95 4.08 9.21
C THR A 512 2.30 2.85 8.60
N LEU A 513 1.79 1.96 9.46
CA LEU A 513 1.16 0.71 9.05
C LEU A 513 -0.17 0.94 8.27
N ASP A 514 -0.89 2.02 8.56
CA ASP A 514 -2.15 2.41 7.92
C ASP A 514 -1.98 3.19 6.61
N ARG A 515 -0.74 3.60 6.25
CA ARG A 515 -0.49 4.38 5.04
C ARG A 515 -1.01 3.64 3.81
N THR A 516 -1.78 4.35 2.99
CA THR A 516 -2.39 3.79 1.77
C THR A 516 -1.32 3.50 0.74
N ARG A 517 -1.39 2.32 0.11
CA ARG A 517 -0.41 1.82 -0.87
C ARG A 517 -0.23 2.75 -2.08
N SER A 518 -1.30 3.44 -2.51
CA SER A 518 -1.26 4.39 -3.63
C SER A 518 -0.39 5.62 -3.37
N THR A 519 -0.08 5.92 -2.11
CA THR A 519 0.74 7.10 -1.71
C THR A 519 2.23 6.78 -1.58
N LEU A 520 2.62 5.52 -1.81
CA LEU A 520 3.99 5.08 -1.74
C LEU A 520 4.72 5.43 -3.05
N SER A 521 5.95 5.89 -2.93
CA SER A 521 6.88 5.98 -4.06
C SER A 521 7.21 4.59 -4.61
N GLY A 522 7.68 4.54 -5.86
CA GLY A 522 8.12 3.28 -6.48
C GLY A 522 9.18 2.54 -5.65
N GLY A 523 10.16 3.27 -5.11
CA GLY A 523 11.20 2.71 -4.23
C GLY A 523 10.65 2.21 -2.89
N GLU A 524 9.73 2.94 -2.24
CA GLU A 524 9.06 2.45 -1.03
C GLU A 524 8.30 1.16 -1.30
N ALA A 525 7.44 1.13 -2.33
CA ALA A 525 6.66 -0.04 -2.69
C ALA A 525 7.53 -1.26 -3.03
N GLN A 526 8.66 -1.03 -3.71
CA GLN A 526 9.64 -2.06 -4.02
C GLN A 526 10.29 -2.63 -2.76
N ARG A 527 10.73 -1.76 -1.82
CA ARG A 527 11.33 -2.18 -0.55
C ARG A 527 10.35 -2.92 0.35
N ILE A 528 9.07 -2.53 0.36
CA ILE A 528 8.02 -3.29 1.05
C ILE A 528 7.95 -4.71 0.50
N ARG A 529 7.90 -4.84 -0.83
CA ARG A 529 7.84 -6.15 -1.49
C ARG A 529 9.10 -6.97 -1.18
N LEU A 530 10.27 -6.35 -1.14
CA LEU A 530 11.52 -6.98 -0.75
C LEU A 530 11.44 -7.55 0.67
N ALA A 531 11.02 -6.74 1.65
CA ALA A 531 10.85 -7.19 3.03
C ALA A 531 9.86 -8.36 3.14
N THR A 532 8.74 -8.32 2.40
CA THR A 532 7.79 -9.44 2.34
C THR A 532 8.42 -10.71 1.78
N GLN A 533 9.26 -10.61 0.74
CA GLN A 533 9.95 -11.79 0.18
C GLN A 533 10.99 -12.36 1.15
N VAL A 534 11.74 -11.51 1.85
CA VAL A 534 12.67 -11.95 2.91
C VAL A 534 11.91 -12.72 4.00
N GLY A 535 10.76 -12.19 4.43
CA GLY A 535 9.92 -12.84 5.43
C GLY A 535 9.24 -14.14 4.99
N SER A 536 9.15 -14.42 3.68
CA SER A 536 8.54 -15.65 3.16
C SER A 536 9.37 -16.91 3.41
N GLY A 537 10.67 -16.76 3.66
CA GLY A 537 11.58 -17.89 3.91
C GLY A 537 11.76 -18.85 2.73
N LEU A 538 11.44 -18.42 1.51
CA LEU A 538 11.61 -19.24 0.31
C LEU A 538 13.10 -19.50 0.02
N VAL A 539 13.41 -20.74 -0.39
CA VAL A 539 14.75 -21.21 -0.74
C VAL A 539 14.78 -21.73 -2.17
N GLY A 540 15.94 -21.67 -2.84
CA GLY A 540 16.10 -22.16 -4.20
C GLY A 540 15.38 -21.32 -5.27
N VAL A 541 15.06 -20.06 -4.97
CA VAL A 541 14.42 -19.09 -5.87
C VAL A 541 15.46 -18.20 -6.56
N CYS A 542 15.16 -17.69 -7.76
CA CYS A 542 15.91 -16.59 -8.38
C CYS A 542 15.12 -15.28 -8.25
N TYR A 543 15.59 -14.37 -7.40
CA TYR A 543 15.02 -13.04 -7.26
C TYR A 543 15.63 -12.10 -8.30
N VAL A 544 14.79 -11.37 -9.04
CA VAL A 544 15.23 -10.38 -10.03
C VAL A 544 14.78 -8.99 -9.60
N LEU A 545 15.71 -8.08 -9.32
CA LEU A 545 15.46 -6.76 -8.76
C LEU A 545 15.86 -5.66 -9.74
N ASP A 546 15.05 -4.60 -9.81
CA ASP A 546 15.23 -3.46 -10.72
C ASP A 546 15.64 -2.21 -9.94
N GLU A 547 16.92 -1.88 -9.91
CA GLU A 547 17.46 -0.66 -9.28
C GLU A 547 16.89 -0.40 -7.85
N PRO A 548 17.06 -1.35 -6.90
CA PRO A 548 16.49 -1.25 -5.56
C PRO A 548 17.06 -0.08 -4.72
N THR A 549 18.15 0.55 -5.15
CA THR A 549 18.71 1.75 -4.51
C THR A 549 17.93 3.04 -4.84
N ILE A 550 16.98 3.00 -5.78
CA ILE A 550 16.20 4.18 -6.16
C ILE A 550 15.44 4.76 -4.96
N GLY A 551 15.58 6.08 -4.78
CA GLY A 551 14.92 6.81 -3.68
C GLY A 551 15.35 6.31 -2.30
N LEU A 552 16.54 5.71 -2.20
CA LEU A 552 17.20 5.36 -0.95
C LEU A 552 18.32 6.37 -0.69
N HIS A 553 18.50 6.77 0.57
CA HIS A 553 19.61 7.60 0.97
C HIS A 553 20.89 6.75 1.07
N GLN A 554 22.06 7.28 0.70
CA GLN A 554 23.33 6.53 0.68
C GLN A 554 23.63 5.80 2.01
N ARG A 555 23.32 6.45 3.14
CA ARG A 555 23.46 5.86 4.48
C ARG A 555 22.73 4.52 4.66
N ASP A 556 21.60 4.34 4.00
CA ASP A 556 20.76 3.15 4.17
C ASP A 556 21.08 2.06 3.12
N ASN A 557 21.96 2.37 2.15
CA ASN A 557 22.38 1.45 1.10
C ASN A 557 23.06 0.20 1.64
N GLN A 558 23.94 0.35 2.63
CA GLN A 558 24.59 -0.79 3.29
C GLN A 558 23.60 -1.76 3.94
N ARG A 559 22.47 -1.25 4.46
CA ARG A 559 21.43 -2.10 5.03
C ARG A 559 20.73 -2.91 3.95
N LEU A 560 20.38 -2.26 2.83
CA LEU A 560 19.80 -2.94 1.66
C LEU A 560 20.75 -4.04 1.14
N ILE A 561 22.03 -3.76 0.99
CA ILE A 561 23.05 -4.75 0.59
C ILE A 561 23.08 -5.91 1.58
N GLY A 562 23.00 -5.63 2.89
CA GLY A 562 22.87 -6.64 3.94
C GLY A 562 21.64 -7.54 3.74
N THR A 563 20.48 -6.96 3.43
CA THR A 563 19.25 -7.72 3.11
C THR A 563 19.39 -8.56 1.84
N LEU A 564 20.02 -8.04 0.79
CA LEU A 564 20.26 -8.79 -0.45
C LEU A 564 21.20 -9.99 -0.23
N ARG A 565 22.22 -9.81 0.61
CA ARG A 565 23.11 -10.90 1.05
C ARG A 565 22.35 -11.94 1.87
N HIS A 566 21.50 -11.50 2.81
CA HIS A 566 20.65 -12.41 3.56
C HIS A 566 19.77 -13.25 2.62
N LEU A 567 19.10 -12.64 1.63
CA LEU A 567 18.31 -13.38 0.65
C LEU A 567 19.14 -14.45 -0.07
N ARG A 568 20.33 -14.09 -0.53
CA ARG A 568 21.28 -15.02 -1.17
C ARG A 568 21.67 -16.16 -0.21
N ASP A 569 22.00 -15.82 1.04
CA ASP A 569 22.52 -16.77 2.04
C ASP A 569 21.46 -17.79 2.48
N MET A 570 20.18 -17.53 2.23
CA MET A 570 19.08 -18.52 2.30
C MET A 570 19.03 -19.49 1.10
N ASP A 571 20.15 -19.73 0.42
CA ASP A 571 20.28 -20.56 -0.79
C ASP A 571 19.41 -20.08 -1.97
N ASN A 572 19.31 -18.76 -2.12
CA ASN A 572 18.68 -18.13 -3.29
C ASN A 572 19.71 -17.52 -4.22
N THR A 573 19.32 -17.32 -5.48
CA THR A 573 20.10 -16.52 -6.43
C THR A 573 19.47 -15.13 -6.49
N VAL A 574 20.28 -14.08 -6.34
CA VAL A 574 19.78 -12.70 -6.33
C VAL A 574 20.39 -11.97 -7.51
N LEU A 575 19.58 -11.64 -8.51
CA LEU A 575 19.96 -10.91 -9.71
C LEU A 575 19.48 -9.46 -9.59
N VAL A 576 20.39 -8.51 -9.62
CA VAL A 576 20.08 -7.09 -9.42
C VAL A 576 20.52 -6.29 -10.63
N VAL A 577 19.62 -5.51 -11.22
CA VAL A 577 19.99 -4.48 -12.21
C VAL A 577 20.37 -3.23 -11.43
N GLU A 578 21.62 -2.78 -11.51
CA GLU A 578 22.10 -1.64 -10.70
C GLU A 578 23.20 -0.81 -11.37
N HIS A 579 23.31 0.43 -10.88
CA HIS A 579 24.30 1.44 -11.24
C HIS A 579 25.07 1.97 -10.04
N ASP A 580 24.61 1.70 -8.81
CA ASP A 580 25.28 2.10 -7.59
C ASP A 580 26.63 1.39 -7.38
N GLU A 581 27.65 2.17 -7.03
CA GLU A 581 29.02 1.69 -6.85
C GLU A 581 29.13 0.68 -5.70
N GLU A 582 28.55 0.97 -4.54
CA GLU A 582 28.63 0.08 -3.37
C GLU A 582 27.98 -1.27 -3.65
N THR A 583 26.84 -1.27 -4.34
CA THR A 583 26.12 -2.50 -4.73
C THR A 583 26.91 -3.32 -5.73
N ILE A 584 27.51 -2.69 -6.75
CA ILE A 584 28.36 -3.38 -7.73
C ILE A 584 29.59 -3.97 -7.05
N LEU A 585 30.25 -3.24 -6.16
CA LEU A 585 31.42 -3.72 -5.41
C LEU A 585 31.08 -4.83 -4.41
N ALA A 586 29.87 -4.84 -3.87
CA ALA A 586 29.39 -5.84 -2.92
C ALA A 586 28.96 -7.16 -3.57
N ALA A 587 28.81 -7.19 -4.90
CA ALA A 587 28.35 -8.34 -5.67
C ALA A 587 29.39 -9.47 -5.71
N ASP A 588 28.91 -10.72 -5.72
CA ASP A 588 29.76 -11.88 -5.93
C ASP A 588 30.19 -11.99 -7.40
N HIS A 589 29.32 -11.51 -8.32
CA HIS A 589 29.52 -11.58 -9.75
C HIS A 589 28.82 -10.41 -10.46
N VAL A 590 29.43 -9.88 -11.51
CA VAL A 590 28.96 -8.72 -12.26
C VAL A 590 28.93 -9.05 -13.75
N ILE A 591 27.87 -8.60 -14.42
CA ILE A 591 27.66 -8.70 -15.86
C ILE A 591 27.53 -7.27 -16.40
N ASP A 592 28.51 -6.83 -17.20
CA ASP A 592 28.52 -5.49 -17.79
C ASP A 592 27.96 -5.53 -19.22
N MET A 593 26.83 -4.85 -19.41
CA MET A 593 26.08 -4.74 -20.67
C MET A 593 26.49 -3.48 -21.44
N GLY A 594 26.84 -3.62 -22.71
CA GLY A 594 27.31 -2.48 -23.51
C GLY A 594 27.86 -2.89 -24.87
N PRO A 595 28.67 -2.04 -25.55
CA PRO A 595 29.25 -0.79 -25.05
C PRO A 595 28.33 0.44 -25.17
N GLY A 596 27.20 0.36 -25.89
CA GLY A 596 26.28 1.47 -26.11
C GLY A 596 24.83 1.18 -25.70
N ALA A 597 23.92 2.05 -26.13
CA ALA A 597 22.48 1.91 -25.93
C ALA A 597 21.76 1.52 -27.24
N GLY A 598 20.58 0.92 -27.12
CA GLY A 598 19.76 0.51 -28.27
C GLY A 598 20.51 -0.46 -29.18
N ARG A 599 20.54 -0.17 -30.49
CA ARG A 599 21.26 -0.99 -31.49
C ARG A 599 22.77 -1.13 -31.24
N HIS A 600 23.37 -0.21 -30.47
CA HIS A 600 24.80 -0.23 -30.12
C HIS A 600 25.08 -0.95 -28.78
N GLY A 601 24.02 -1.35 -28.08
CA GLY A 601 24.08 -2.19 -26.88
C GLY A 601 23.79 -3.65 -27.20
N GLY A 602 23.26 -4.37 -26.20
CA GLY A 602 22.80 -5.75 -26.37
C GLY A 602 23.93 -6.78 -26.47
N ARG A 603 25.15 -6.44 -26.04
CA ARG A 603 26.28 -7.35 -25.92
C ARG A 603 26.81 -7.36 -24.49
N ILE A 604 27.46 -8.46 -24.12
CA ILE A 604 28.17 -8.57 -22.84
C ILE A 604 29.60 -8.11 -23.09
N VAL A 605 30.00 -7.05 -22.40
CA VAL A 605 31.34 -6.46 -22.54
C VAL A 605 32.33 -7.17 -21.63
N ALA A 606 31.90 -7.43 -20.40
CA ALA A 606 32.72 -8.09 -19.39
C ALA A 606 31.84 -8.84 -18.40
N GLN A 607 32.40 -9.91 -17.82
CA GLN A 607 31.74 -10.72 -16.81
C GLN A 607 32.77 -11.26 -15.81
N GLY A 608 32.43 -11.25 -14.51
CA GLY A 608 33.26 -11.81 -13.44
C GLY A 608 33.11 -11.07 -12.12
N THR A 609 34.11 -11.15 -11.25
CA THR A 609 34.11 -10.39 -10.00
C THR A 609 34.22 -8.87 -10.26
N PRO A 610 33.78 -8.00 -9.33
CA PRO A 610 33.91 -6.55 -9.48
C PRO A 610 35.34 -6.10 -9.79
N GLN A 611 36.34 -6.76 -9.18
CA GLN A 611 37.77 -6.47 -9.42
C GLN A 611 38.20 -6.83 -10.85
N ARG A 612 37.62 -7.87 -11.45
CA ARG A 612 37.87 -8.24 -12.85
C ARG A 612 37.22 -7.23 -13.80
N ILE A 613 36.02 -6.76 -13.49
CA ILE A 613 35.36 -5.70 -14.27
C ILE A 613 36.19 -4.41 -14.25
N ALA A 614 36.66 -3.96 -13.08
CA ALA A 614 37.50 -2.77 -12.94
C ALA A 614 38.82 -2.84 -13.77
N LYS A 615 39.38 -4.04 -13.95
CA LYS A 615 40.60 -4.25 -14.77
C LYS A 615 40.31 -4.31 -16.27
N THR A 616 39.05 -4.47 -16.69
CA THR A 616 38.69 -4.69 -18.09
C THR A 616 38.58 -3.36 -18.83
N ALA A 617 39.54 -3.04 -19.71
CA ALA A 617 39.60 -1.76 -20.42
C ALA A 617 38.36 -1.48 -21.30
N ALA A 618 37.75 -2.52 -21.88
CA ALA A 618 36.55 -2.38 -22.71
C ALA A 618 35.29 -2.01 -21.92
N SER A 619 35.26 -2.27 -20.60
CA SER A 619 34.12 -1.98 -19.73
C SER A 619 34.08 -0.51 -19.36
N LEU A 620 33.04 0.21 -19.79
CA LEU A 620 32.83 1.60 -19.37
C LEU A 620 32.63 1.67 -17.85
N THR A 621 31.83 0.76 -17.30
CA THR A 621 31.60 0.64 -15.86
C THR A 621 32.92 0.38 -15.12
N GLY A 622 33.76 -0.51 -15.63
CA GLY A 622 35.09 -0.79 -15.09
C GLY A 622 36.02 0.43 -15.09
N GLN A 623 35.93 1.30 -16.10
CA GLN A 623 36.70 2.55 -16.13
C GLN A 623 36.29 3.52 -15.02
N TYR A 624 35.00 3.60 -14.68
CA TYR A 624 34.53 4.40 -13.54
C TYR A 624 34.94 3.77 -12.20
N LEU A 625 34.73 2.46 -12.02
CA LEU A 625 35.11 1.75 -10.79
C LEU A 625 36.62 1.81 -10.50
N ALA A 626 37.45 1.82 -11.55
CA ALA A 626 38.90 1.94 -11.41
C ALA A 626 39.38 3.40 -11.24
N GLY A 627 38.48 4.39 -11.24
CA GLY A 627 38.81 5.81 -11.18
C GLY A 627 39.50 6.37 -12.44
N LYS A 628 39.55 5.61 -13.55
CA LYS A 628 40.07 6.09 -14.84
C LYS A 628 39.15 7.14 -15.47
N ARG A 629 37.86 7.07 -15.15
CA ARG A 629 36.85 8.09 -15.44
C ARG A 629 36.17 8.45 -14.13
N SER A 630 35.84 9.72 -13.96
CA SER A 630 35.07 10.22 -12.82
C SER A 630 34.22 11.40 -13.25
N ILE A 631 33.21 11.73 -12.46
CA ILE A 631 32.44 12.95 -12.64
C ILE A 631 33.17 14.05 -11.89
N THR A 632 33.70 15.03 -12.61
CA THR A 632 34.45 16.14 -12.02
C THR A 632 33.54 17.00 -11.14
N ILE A 633 33.92 17.18 -9.87
CA ILE A 633 33.22 18.06 -8.94
C ILE A 633 33.68 19.49 -9.21
N ILE A 634 32.73 20.38 -9.48
CA ILE A 634 33.02 21.81 -9.72
C ILE A 634 33.31 22.47 -8.36
N GLY A 635 34.51 23.02 -8.18
CA GLY A 635 34.87 23.78 -6.99
C GLY A 635 34.13 25.12 -6.90
N SER A 636 33.90 25.62 -5.69
CA SER A 636 33.28 26.93 -5.45
C SER A 636 34.19 28.06 -5.93
N GLY A 637 34.04 28.45 -7.20
CA GLY A 637 34.82 29.52 -7.81
C GLY A 637 34.72 29.59 -9.34
N GLN A 638 34.29 28.53 -10.01
CA GLN A 638 34.04 28.55 -11.47
C GLN A 638 32.54 28.70 -11.74
N SER A 639 32.17 29.64 -12.60
CA SER A 639 30.78 29.78 -13.03
C SER A 639 30.39 28.62 -13.95
N ALA A 640 29.14 28.15 -13.86
CA ALA A 640 28.62 27.13 -14.78
C ALA A 640 28.77 27.53 -16.26
N ALA A 641 28.90 28.84 -16.55
CA ALA A 641 29.11 29.38 -17.89
C ALA A 641 30.55 29.17 -18.42
N GLU A 642 31.58 29.34 -17.58
CA GLU A 642 32.98 29.16 -17.98
C GLU A 642 33.29 27.69 -18.32
N ILE A 643 32.73 26.77 -17.55
CA ILE A 643 32.90 25.32 -17.79
C ILE A 643 32.09 24.87 -19.01
N PHE A 644 30.94 25.50 -19.25
CA PHE A 644 30.15 25.22 -20.44
C PHE A 644 30.89 25.64 -21.71
N ASP A 645 31.60 26.78 -21.69
CA ASP A 645 32.47 27.21 -22.78
C ASP A 645 33.64 26.24 -23.00
N ASP A 646 34.30 25.77 -21.94
CA ASP A 646 35.37 24.76 -22.04
C ASP A 646 34.86 23.41 -22.57
N CYS A 647 33.65 23.00 -22.17
CA CYS A 647 33.02 21.77 -22.63
C CYS A 647 32.52 21.87 -24.09
N LEU A 648 32.03 23.04 -24.51
CA LEU A 648 31.64 23.30 -25.90
C LEU A 648 32.87 23.32 -26.81
N THR A 649 33.91 24.06 -26.42
CA THR A 649 35.15 24.18 -27.21
C THR A 649 35.88 22.84 -27.39
N SER A 650 35.78 21.92 -26.41
CA SER A 650 36.38 20.58 -26.49
C SER A 650 35.50 19.51 -27.16
N ALA A 651 34.19 19.75 -27.31
CA ALA A 651 33.25 18.80 -27.92
C ALA A 651 33.26 18.85 -29.45
N GLY A 652 33.22 17.67 -30.10
CA GLY A 652 33.07 17.56 -31.55
C GLY A 652 31.63 17.83 -32.04
N PRO A 653 31.41 18.05 -33.35
CA PRO A 653 30.12 18.46 -33.91
C PRO A 653 28.94 17.54 -33.53
N ALA A 654 29.16 16.23 -33.50
CA ALA A 654 28.12 15.26 -33.15
C ALA A 654 27.70 15.30 -31.67
N GLN A 655 28.64 15.62 -30.76
CA GLN A 655 28.36 15.75 -29.33
C GLN A 655 27.58 17.01 -29.01
N ARG A 656 27.93 18.14 -29.67
CA ARG A 656 27.20 19.40 -29.52
C ARG A 656 25.73 19.26 -29.94
N LEU A 657 25.45 18.49 -31.01
CA LEU A 657 24.08 18.21 -31.47
C LEU A 657 23.26 17.36 -30.47
N ASP A 658 23.86 16.32 -29.88
CA ASP A 658 23.21 15.47 -28.86
C ASP A 658 22.91 16.26 -27.58
N TRP A 659 23.79 17.18 -27.18
CA TRP A 659 23.55 18.07 -26.05
C TRP A 659 22.41 19.04 -26.32
N PHE A 660 22.35 19.64 -27.51
CA PHE A 660 21.29 20.58 -27.90
C PHE A 660 19.91 19.92 -27.93
N THR A 661 19.82 18.71 -28.48
CA THR A 661 18.54 17.98 -28.60
C THR A 661 17.97 17.54 -27.24
N ARG A 662 18.81 17.40 -26.20
CA ARG A 662 18.40 17.00 -24.84
C ARG A 662 18.13 18.15 -23.88
N SER A 663 18.59 19.36 -24.17
CA SER A 663 18.55 20.50 -23.25
C SER A 663 17.34 21.41 -23.47
N GLN A 664 16.16 20.99 -22.98
CA GLN A 664 14.96 21.85 -22.96
C GLN A 664 14.60 22.46 -21.60
N ARG A 665 15.31 22.13 -20.50
CA ARG A 665 14.82 22.49 -19.15
C ARG A 665 15.80 23.10 -18.15
N PHE A 666 17.09 23.20 -18.41
CA PHE A 666 18.04 23.55 -17.34
C PHE A 666 18.87 24.83 -17.49
N PHE A 667 19.07 25.42 -18.67
CA PHE A 667 19.82 26.67 -18.79
C PHE A 667 19.36 27.50 -20.00
N ALA A 668 18.62 28.58 -19.76
CA ALA A 668 18.17 29.49 -20.83
C ALA A 668 19.35 30.20 -21.53
N MET A 669 20.42 30.57 -20.81
CA MET A 669 21.64 31.15 -21.39
C MET A 669 22.43 30.18 -22.28
N ALA A 670 22.41 28.88 -21.99
CA ALA A 670 23.13 27.86 -22.76
C ALA A 670 22.48 27.64 -24.13
N TYR A 671 21.16 27.80 -24.21
CA TYR A 671 20.38 27.63 -25.43
C TYR A 671 20.76 28.66 -26.50
N ASP A 672 20.90 29.93 -26.13
CA ASP A 672 21.25 31.01 -27.07
C ASP A 672 22.69 30.87 -27.60
N LYS A 673 23.64 30.51 -26.74
CA LYS A 673 25.06 30.33 -27.12
C LYS A 673 25.28 29.11 -28.03
N LEU A 674 24.65 27.97 -27.73
CA LEU A 674 24.67 26.79 -28.61
C LEU A 674 24.03 27.11 -29.97
N THR A 675 22.94 27.87 -30.00
CA THR A 675 22.28 28.24 -31.26
C THR A 675 23.21 29.07 -32.15
N LEU A 676 24.00 29.99 -31.57
CA LEU A 676 25.02 30.77 -32.29
C LEU A 676 26.16 29.89 -32.84
N GLU A 677 26.72 28.96 -32.07
CA GLU A 677 27.79 28.06 -32.57
C GLU A 677 27.30 27.07 -33.64
N LEU A 678 26.06 26.59 -33.52
CA LEU A 678 25.44 25.68 -34.49
C LEU A 678 25.10 26.37 -35.84
N THR A 679 25.26 27.69 -35.94
CA THR A 679 25.18 28.46 -37.19
C THR A 679 26.56 28.70 -37.84
N SER A 680 27.63 28.13 -37.32
CA SER A 680 28.96 28.21 -37.92
C SER A 680 29.06 27.45 -39.26
N PRO A 681 29.92 27.89 -40.21
CA PRO A 681 30.07 27.25 -41.53
C PRO A 681 30.43 25.76 -41.48
N GLU A 682 31.26 25.36 -40.51
CA GLU A 682 31.69 23.97 -40.31
C GLU A 682 30.52 23.06 -39.90
N TYR A 683 29.57 23.60 -39.13
CA TYR A 683 28.41 22.87 -38.66
C TYR A 683 27.32 22.77 -39.73
N ILE A 684 27.14 23.82 -40.52
CA ILE A 684 26.24 23.83 -41.68
C ILE A 684 26.67 22.72 -42.66
N ASP A 685 27.96 22.61 -42.96
CA ASP A 685 28.50 21.54 -43.81
C ASP A 685 28.27 20.13 -43.21
N TYR A 686 28.53 19.95 -41.90
CA TYR A 686 28.20 18.69 -41.21
C TYR A 686 26.70 18.34 -41.26
N PHE A 687 25.81 19.32 -41.07
CA PHE A 687 24.37 19.14 -41.15
C PHE A 687 23.92 18.71 -42.55
N HIS A 688 24.51 19.28 -43.62
CA HIS A 688 24.21 18.90 -45.00
C HIS A 688 24.66 17.47 -45.35
N ARG A 689 25.70 16.95 -44.68
CA ARG A 689 26.16 15.56 -44.84
C ARG A 689 25.26 14.54 -44.13
N LEU A 690 24.28 14.97 -43.33
CA LEU A 690 23.33 14.07 -42.67
C LEU A 690 22.26 13.53 -43.64
N PRO A 691 21.82 12.27 -43.46
CA PRO A 691 20.71 11.70 -44.21
C PRO A 691 19.43 12.54 -44.10
N GLU A 692 18.68 12.63 -45.21
CA GLU A 692 17.53 13.53 -45.35
C GLU A 692 16.43 13.31 -44.29
N HIS A 693 16.18 12.05 -43.91
CA HIS A 693 15.21 11.70 -42.86
C HIS A 693 15.63 12.23 -41.47
N THR A 694 16.93 12.30 -41.19
CA THR A 694 17.48 12.83 -39.94
C THR A 694 17.35 14.35 -39.88
N ARG A 695 17.62 15.04 -41.00
CA ARG A 695 17.41 16.49 -41.14
C ARG A 695 15.95 16.88 -40.95
N HIS A 696 15.02 16.11 -41.54
CA HIS A 696 13.59 16.35 -41.40
C HIS A 696 13.06 16.14 -39.97
N ARG A 697 13.61 15.16 -39.24
CA ARG A 697 13.23 14.91 -37.84
C ARG A 697 13.71 16.02 -36.91
N LEU A 698 14.97 16.46 -37.07
CA LEU A 698 15.54 17.58 -36.33
C LEU A 698 14.78 18.90 -36.58
N GLY A 699 14.35 19.14 -37.83
CA GLY A 699 13.54 20.32 -38.19
C GLY A 699 12.11 20.31 -37.61
N ARG A 700 11.51 19.14 -37.35
CA ARG A 700 10.19 19.03 -36.69
C ARG A 700 10.27 19.18 -35.17
N GLU A 701 11.34 18.67 -34.55
CA GLU A 701 11.52 18.69 -33.09
C GLU A 701 12.07 20.05 -32.58
N HIS A 702 12.81 20.80 -33.41
CA HIS A 702 13.50 22.04 -32.99
C HIS A 702 13.33 23.21 -34.00
N LYS A 703 12.12 23.80 -34.04
CA LYS A 703 11.75 24.95 -34.91
C LYS A 703 12.69 26.19 -34.86
N PRO A 704 13.29 26.59 -33.72
CA PRO A 704 14.13 27.79 -33.67
C PRO A 704 15.45 27.66 -34.46
N LEU A 705 16.07 26.47 -34.47
CA LEU A 705 17.33 26.21 -35.18
C LEU A 705 17.15 26.31 -36.70
N TYR A 706 16.03 25.78 -37.21
CA TYR A 706 15.68 25.85 -38.63
C TYR A 706 15.48 27.31 -39.08
N LYS A 707 14.88 28.13 -38.22
CA LYS A 707 14.63 29.56 -38.49
C LYS A 707 15.92 30.38 -38.48
N GLY A 708 16.85 30.10 -37.55
CA GLY A 708 18.15 30.78 -37.49
C GLY A 708 19.07 30.41 -38.66
N ILE A 709 19.07 29.15 -39.10
CA ILE A 709 19.83 28.70 -40.28
C ILE A 709 19.24 29.31 -41.57
N ASP A 710 17.91 29.38 -41.72
CA ASP A 710 17.24 30.05 -42.85
C ASP A 710 17.50 31.57 -42.88
N GLU A 711 17.55 32.25 -41.73
CA GLU A 711 17.84 33.69 -41.65
C GLU A 711 19.29 34.02 -42.01
N VAL A 712 20.27 33.21 -41.57
CA VAL A 712 21.69 33.38 -41.95
C VAL A 712 21.91 33.09 -43.44
N LEU A 713 21.22 32.08 -43.99
CA LEU A 713 21.27 31.78 -45.43
C LEU A 713 20.58 32.88 -46.26
N SER A 714 19.48 33.45 -45.77
CA SER A 714 18.82 34.57 -46.45
C SER A 714 19.73 35.79 -46.53
N ASN A 715 20.43 36.12 -45.44
CA ASN A 715 21.37 37.25 -45.43
C ASN A 715 22.62 37.00 -46.29
N ALA A 716 23.18 35.77 -46.30
CA ALA A 716 24.33 35.42 -47.15
C ALA A 716 23.99 35.35 -48.66
N ILE A 717 22.71 35.13 -49.01
CA ILE A 717 22.22 35.21 -50.40
C ILE A 717 21.97 36.67 -50.81
N PHE A 718 21.53 37.52 -49.89
CA PHE A 718 21.36 38.96 -50.15
C PHE A 718 22.71 39.68 -50.35
N ASP A 719 23.74 39.37 -49.54
CA ASP A 719 25.07 39.97 -49.69
C ASP A 719 25.78 39.56 -51.00
N LYS A 720 25.37 38.46 -51.65
CA LYS A 720 25.87 38.01 -52.95
C LYS A 720 25.09 38.51 -54.16
N LEU A 721 24.01 39.27 -53.93
CA LEU A 721 23.21 39.89 -54.98
C LEU A 721 23.51 41.40 -55.15
N ASP A 722 24.28 41.99 -54.23
CA ASP A 722 24.75 43.39 -54.26
C ASP A 722 26.23 43.55 -54.70
N GLU A 723 26.95 42.46 -55.01
CA GLU A 723 28.23 42.44 -55.77
C GLU A 723 27.98 41.97 -57.22
#